data_AF-A0A7Y2RGX1-F1
#
_entry.id   AF-A0A7Y2RGX1-F1
#
_cell.length_a   1.000
_cell.length_b   1.000
_cell.length_c   1.000
_cell.angle_alpha   90.00
_cell.angle_beta   90.00
_cell.angle_gamma   90.00
#
_symmetry.space_group_name_H-M   'P 1'
#
loop_
_entity.id
_entity.type
_entity.pdbx_description
1 polymer ?
#
loop_
_entity_poly.entity_id
_entity_poly.type
_entity_poly.pdbx_seq_one_letter_code
_entity_poly.pdbx_strand_id
1 'polypeptide(L)'
;MIKTTMKLNVLTVCICLAQQGYALEQIDEQELSSVTGQDGIVITHEVSRVKIEQANWYDPNPAANVQMGLGLHNVQIDGVSNKPIVSQLEFDVGGTSSGAGIRLAASVAPFTATADLMLVKNTCTTNPCQQAVTSLRTPGVKSNQSLGTLGISTSTPLNFVLQTTGGLFNKYAKASVDFQLKNATISHKLGLNSLILNDFNFNFAGDGYMYIDQDEGLVLSTYNENQNHYVDLKRVTDTTDIAIGRTDATNPGVNIDLRYNTPSNERKNIMRLGASGAVTNAKLAVNGNQTKIANFEVNNKVNGVLTKETKTASGYNGAGNDPGLVGSGGLHLSLAADFTNASDTNLPATMSATTLEIGHTGKGSHAIEFSNLRQLTTRAADGTLHKKNAYIDFGDIYINTVTTKTLDFIINENIQKTLVVTSPILKQTLTTAANPKDVVLIAIRGMDFQSIAAKARIISDNSLQKLNGNGGTWGIGIPIYNLNANVALSAGTYGTANKSGIAYNVMASTEGYGIDSKTGLPSTTSIILIDGQNGVHSEPVNYYAGFRNIDAFFQSDGVIGYENEGIYIRADKLLIAAKAELAIGQLPGSKYNCASGTYDKCGTYVPHDNFSKRDDVITNIAFKLDGSGELLIIPGIDPTTENPDSNFLAFDAKFKFRPLSTAEVADIANLGSYFSLTNEDIDVDGKLKTSGIHFNRIEGDLAMKAKVRVSADTVTFDNQVKLNAGNNIATPFRTNFAMSTNGNMQNIASIALTGGMIRSTLGITPR
;
A
#
# COMPACT_ATOMS: atom_id res chain seq x y z
N MET A 1 28.82 59.33 4.84
CA MET A 1 30.25 59.03 4.61
C MET A 1 30.44 57.55 4.92
N ILE A 2 30.88 56.82 3.90
CA ILE A 2 30.91 55.35 3.81
C ILE A 2 32.14 54.84 4.59
N LYS A 3 31.94 53.81 5.41
CA LYS A 3 33.01 52.94 5.92
C LYS A 3 32.76 51.55 5.34
N THR A 4 33.43 51.26 4.23
CA THR A 4 33.42 49.95 3.57
C THR A 4 34.43 49.06 4.28
N THR A 5 33.95 47.96 4.85
CA THR A 5 34.80 46.86 5.34
C THR A 5 34.62 45.70 4.36
N MET A 6 35.64 45.44 3.53
CA MET A 6 35.73 44.21 2.73
C MET A 6 36.30 43.09 3.60
N LYS A 7 35.62 41.94 3.67
CA LYS A 7 36.15 40.68 4.20
C LYS A 7 36.39 39.74 3.03
N LEU A 8 37.66 39.44 2.74
CA LEU A 8 38.06 38.40 1.80
C LEU A 8 38.02 37.02 2.48
N ASN A 9 37.62 36.01 1.70
CA ASN A 9 37.34 34.64 2.11
C ASN A 9 38.60 33.81 2.42
N VAL A 10 38.53 33.01 3.49
CA VAL A 10 39.49 31.98 3.90
C VAL A 10 39.69 30.88 2.84
N LEU A 11 38.79 30.80 1.84
CA LEU A 11 38.85 29.87 0.71
C LEU A 11 40.11 30.06 -0.16
N THR A 12 40.63 31.29 -0.28
CA THR A 12 41.78 31.59 -1.15
C THR A 12 43.11 31.12 -0.55
N VAL A 13 43.22 31.01 0.79
CA VAL A 13 44.45 30.55 1.46
C VAL A 13 44.51 29.02 1.53
N CYS A 14 43.37 28.33 1.55
CA CYS A 14 43.31 26.86 1.55
C CYS A 14 43.69 26.24 0.19
N ILE A 15 43.43 26.94 -0.92
CA ILE A 15 43.79 26.47 -2.28
C ILE A 15 45.32 26.50 -2.50
N CYS A 16 46.07 27.36 -1.80
CA CYS A 16 47.52 27.46 -1.96
C CYS A 16 48.34 26.44 -1.15
N LEU A 17 47.73 25.67 -0.24
CA LEU A 17 48.48 24.81 0.71
C LEU A 17 48.24 23.30 0.55
N ALA A 18 47.40 22.86 -0.39
CA ALA A 18 47.15 21.43 -0.65
C ALA A 18 47.72 20.99 -2.01
N GLN A 19 49.00 21.28 -2.27
CA GLN A 19 49.75 20.60 -3.33
C GLN A 19 50.23 19.23 -2.84
N GLN A 20 49.45 18.18 -3.11
CA GLN A 20 49.95 16.86 -3.52
C GLN A 20 48.88 16.19 -4.40
N GLY A 21 48.69 16.74 -5.60
CA GLY A 21 47.97 16.11 -6.70
C GLY A 21 48.91 15.99 -7.89
N TYR A 22 48.97 14.81 -8.49
CA TYR A 22 49.53 14.65 -9.83
C TYR A 22 48.82 15.62 -10.77
N ALA A 23 49.61 16.38 -11.52
CA ALA A 23 49.28 17.35 -12.57
C ALA A 23 47.77 17.56 -12.89
N LEU A 24 47.20 18.65 -12.38
CA LEU A 24 46.09 19.33 -13.05
C LEU A 24 46.72 20.36 -14.00
N GLU A 25 46.78 20.01 -15.29
CA GLU A 25 47.10 20.95 -16.35
C GLU A 25 45.94 21.97 -16.45
N GLN A 26 46.28 23.25 -16.61
CA GLN A 26 45.31 24.32 -16.78
C GLN A 26 44.67 24.18 -18.16
N ILE A 27 43.45 23.65 -18.22
CA ILE A 27 42.65 23.61 -19.45
C ILE A 27 42.12 25.02 -19.70
N ASP A 28 42.56 25.64 -20.79
CA ASP A 28 42.10 26.94 -21.25
C ASP A 28 40.66 26.81 -21.83
N GLU A 29 39.84 27.85 -21.77
CA GLU A 29 38.40 27.74 -22.08
C GLU A 29 38.10 27.42 -23.57
N GLN A 30 39.10 27.58 -24.45
CA GLN A 30 39.07 27.09 -25.84
C GLN A 30 39.33 25.57 -25.96
N GLU A 31 40.11 24.98 -25.05
CA GLU A 31 40.43 23.53 -25.03
C GLU A 31 39.29 22.70 -24.42
N LEU A 32 38.47 23.30 -23.54
CA LEU A 32 37.21 22.70 -23.05
C LEU A 32 36.19 22.45 -24.18
N SER A 33 36.27 23.19 -25.30
CA SER A 33 35.44 22.93 -26.48
C SER A 33 35.94 21.78 -27.36
N SER A 34 37.21 21.37 -27.17
CA SER A 34 37.80 20.20 -27.83
C SER A 34 37.72 18.91 -27.01
N VAL A 35 37.28 18.98 -25.74
CA VAL A 35 36.89 17.79 -24.97
C VAL A 35 35.57 17.28 -25.55
N THR A 36 35.65 16.38 -26.52
CA THR A 36 34.50 15.56 -26.89
C THR A 36 34.20 14.67 -25.69
N GLY A 37 32.96 14.65 -25.19
CA GLY A 37 32.56 13.85 -24.01
C GLY A 37 32.63 12.33 -24.19
N GLN A 38 33.44 11.86 -25.13
CA GLN A 38 33.67 10.46 -25.50
C GLN A 38 34.54 9.70 -24.46
N ASP A 39 35.32 10.41 -23.65
CA ASP A 39 36.23 9.82 -22.64
C ASP A 39 35.59 9.66 -21.23
N GLY A 40 34.33 10.07 -21.06
CA GLY A 40 33.62 10.01 -19.78
C GLY A 40 34.11 11.03 -18.74
N ILE A 41 33.29 11.25 -17.71
CA ILE A 41 33.52 12.18 -16.60
C ILE A 41 33.25 11.43 -15.30
N VAL A 42 34.18 11.53 -14.34
CA VAL A 42 33.98 11.03 -12.97
C VAL A 42 34.09 12.19 -12.00
N ILE A 43 33.03 12.43 -11.23
CA ILE A 43 32.96 13.46 -10.19
C ILE A 43 32.90 12.75 -8.84
N THR A 44 33.90 12.98 -7.99
CA THR A 44 33.90 12.53 -6.59
C THR A 44 33.69 13.73 -5.69
N HIS A 45 32.67 13.65 -4.84
CA HIS A 45 32.32 14.67 -3.87
C HIS A 45 32.41 14.08 -2.46
N GLU A 46 33.19 14.74 -1.59
CA GLU A 46 33.39 14.30 -0.21
C GLU A 46 32.95 15.41 0.75
N VAL A 47 32.07 15.06 1.70
CA VAL A 47 31.61 15.98 2.75
C VAL A 47 31.56 15.27 4.10
N SER A 48 31.95 15.98 5.17
CA SER A 48 31.86 15.44 6.53
C SER A 48 30.42 15.42 7.06
N ARG A 49 29.61 16.41 6.67
CA ARG A 49 28.22 16.59 7.08
C ARG A 49 27.49 17.51 6.12
N VAL A 50 26.22 17.23 5.85
CA VAL A 50 25.31 18.15 5.15
C VAL A 50 24.24 18.65 6.13
N LYS A 51 23.97 19.95 6.12
CA LYS A 51 22.86 20.57 6.87
C LYS A 51 22.01 21.41 5.92
N ILE A 52 20.70 21.18 5.94
CA ILE A 52 19.74 21.98 5.19
C ILE A 52 18.69 22.47 6.19
N GLU A 53 18.58 23.80 6.35
CA GLU A 53 17.61 24.37 7.28
C GLU A 53 16.18 23.99 6.89
N GLN A 54 15.82 24.17 5.62
CA GLN A 54 14.48 23.89 5.09
C GLN A 54 14.57 23.55 3.61
N ALA A 55 13.99 22.42 3.22
CA ALA A 55 13.68 22.07 1.84
C ALA A 55 12.16 21.90 1.71
N ASN A 56 11.49 22.81 1.02
CA ASN A 56 10.05 22.79 0.86
C ASN A 56 9.68 22.53 -0.60
N TRP A 57 8.78 21.59 -0.82
CA TRP A 57 8.01 21.45 -2.04
C TRP A 57 6.65 22.13 -1.83
N TYR A 58 6.31 23.09 -2.69
CA TYR A 58 4.99 23.72 -2.72
C TYR A 58 4.24 23.24 -3.95
N ASP A 59 2.98 22.85 -3.76
CA ASP A 59 2.08 22.56 -4.85
C ASP A 59 1.82 23.83 -5.69
N PRO A 60 2.00 23.78 -7.03
CA PRO A 60 1.62 24.84 -7.95
C PRO A 60 0.15 25.26 -7.81
N ASN A 61 -0.05 26.44 -7.23
CA ASN A 61 -1.33 27.11 -7.14
C ASN A 61 -1.28 28.50 -7.79
N PRO A 62 -1.45 28.60 -9.11
CA PRO A 62 -1.22 29.82 -9.88
C PRO A 62 -2.31 30.89 -9.67
N ALA A 63 -3.41 30.57 -8.99
CA ALA A 63 -4.57 31.45 -8.84
C ALA A 63 -4.80 31.95 -7.40
N ALA A 64 -4.03 31.48 -6.41
CA ALA A 64 -4.22 31.86 -5.02
C ALA A 64 -3.07 32.69 -4.45
N ASN A 65 -3.37 33.41 -3.37
CA ASN A 65 -2.41 34.05 -2.47
C ASN A 65 -1.85 33.07 -1.42
N VAL A 66 -1.98 31.76 -1.61
CA VAL A 66 -1.53 30.74 -0.67
C VAL A 66 -0.74 29.66 -1.42
N GLN A 67 0.49 29.41 -0.96
CA GLN A 67 1.28 28.24 -1.33
C GLN A 67 1.23 27.24 -0.18
N MET A 68 0.97 25.97 -0.48
CA MET A 68 0.98 24.89 0.50
C MET A 68 1.73 23.69 -0.06
N GLY A 69 2.29 22.84 0.81
CA GLY A 69 3.01 21.65 0.37
C GLY A 69 3.69 20.94 1.53
N LEU A 70 4.73 20.18 1.22
CA LEU A 70 5.50 19.41 2.19
C LEU A 70 6.91 19.99 2.36
N GLY A 71 7.45 19.90 3.56
CA GLY A 71 8.78 20.37 3.88
C GLY A 71 9.56 19.39 4.74
N LEU A 72 10.86 19.33 4.48
CA LEU A 72 11.86 18.72 5.36
C LEU A 72 12.65 19.84 6.02
N HIS A 73 12.48 20.01 7.33
CA HIS A 73 13.15 21.04 8.12
C HIS A 73 14.25 20.41 8.98
N ASN A 74 15.27 21.18 9.32
CA ASN A 74 16.39 20.75 10.15
C ASN A 74 17.07 19.47 9.64
N VAL A 75 17.24 19.36 8.31
CA VAL A 75 17.86 18.20 7.70
C VAL A 75 19.32 18.13 8.11
N GLN A 76 19.72 16.98 8.64
CA GLN A 76 21.11 16.66 8.94
C GLN A 76 21.46 15.32 8.31
N ILE A 77 22.56 15.28 7.57
CA ILE A 77 23.11 14.07 6.96
C ILE A 77 24.55 13.90 7.45
N ASP A 78 24.83 12.77 8.07
CA ASP A 78 26.11 12.37 8.64
C ASP A 78 26.60 11.08 7.98
N GLY A 79 27.92 10.94 7.81
CA GLY A 79 28.49 9.64 7.41
C GLY A 79 28.54 8.67 8.59
N VAL A 80 28.51 7.37 8.30
CA VAL A 80 28.52 6.32 9.32
C VAL A 80 29.89 6.24 10.00
N SER A 81 29.90 6.04 11.33
CA SER A 81 31.11 5.93 12.15
C SER A 81 32.07 7.12 12.02
N ASN A 82 31.53 8.34 11.91
CA ASN A 82 32.27 9.59 11.74
C ASN A 82 33.17 9.62 10.49
N LYS A 83 32.88 8.80 9.48
CA LYS A 83 33.55 8.87 8.18
C LYS A 83 32.89 9.96 7.32
N PRO A 84 33.64 10.58 6.40
CA PRO A 84 33.04 11.47 5.41
C PRO A 84 32.09 10.70 4.48
N ILE A 85 31.07 11.38 3.99
CA ILE A 85 30.16 10.89 2.95
C ILE A 85 30.85 11.13 1.61
N VAL A 86 31.30 10.04 0.99
CA VAL A 86 31.84 10.06 -0.38
C VAL A 86 30.70 9.74 -1.35
N SER A 87 30.43 10.64 -2.28
CA SER A 87 29.51 10.44 -3.39
C SER A 87 30.29 10.45 -4.70
N GLN A 88 30.01 9.50 -5.58
CA GLN A 88 30.66 9.41 -6.88
C GLN A 88 29.61 9.43 -7.99
N LEU A 89 29.85 10.21 -9.03
CA LEU A 89 29.05 10.26 -10.25
C LEU A 89 29.95 9.99 -11.44
N GLU A 90 29.70 8.88 -12.14
CA GLU A 90 30.34 8.51 -13.39
C GLU A 90 29.35 8.77 -14.53
N PHE A 91 29.78 9.50 -15.55
CA PHE A 91 28.97 9.85 -16.70
C PHE A 91 29.77 9.60 -17.97
N ASP A 92 29.26 8.74 -18.84
CA ASP A 92 29.90 8.37 -20.10
C ASP A 92 28.89 8.49 -21.25
N VAL A 93 29.34 9.04 -22.38
CA VAL A 93 28.57 9.21 -23.60
C VAL A 93 29.33 8.58 -24.75
N GLY A 94 28.77 7.51 -25.32
CA GLY A 94 29.42 6.72 -26.34
C GLY A 94 28.52 6.46 -27.55
N GLY A 95 29.14 6.28 -28.72
CA GLY A 95 28.41 5.80 -29.90
C GLY A 95 28.00 4.35 -29.73
N THR A 96 26.71 4.05 -29.94
CA THR A 96 26.19 2.67 -30.09
C THR A 96 25.66 2.47 -31.51
N SER A 97 25.29 1.23 -31.84
CA SER A 97 24.62 0.92 -33.11
C SER A 97 23.28 1.63 -33.30
N SER A 98 22.68 2.17 -32.23
CA SER A 98 21.38 2.85 -32.23
C SER A 98 21.47 4.37 -32.05
N GLY A 99 22.69 4.94 -32.02
CA GLY A 99 22.93 6.37 -31.78
C GLY A 99 23.83 6.63 -30.55
N ALA A 100 23.86 7.88 -30.06
CA ALA A 100 24.61 8.22 -28.86
C ALA A 100 23.92 7.64 -27.61
N GLY A 101 24.55 6.67 -26.96
CA GLY A 101 24.12 6.12 -25.68
C GLY A 101 24.70 6.89 -24.51
N ILE A 102 24.03 6.82 -23.36
CA ILE A 102 24.50 7.41 -22.11
C ILE A 102 24.59 6.33 -21.06
N ARG A 103 25.69 6.32 -20.32
CA ARG A 103 25.85 5.56 -19.08
C ARG A 103 26.05 6.53 -17.91
N LEU A 104 25.16 6.46 -16.94
CA LEU A 104 25.20 7.18 -15.68
C LEU A 104 25.37 6.16 -14.55
N ALA A 105 26.39 6.32 -13.71
CA ALA A 105 26.59 5.53 -12.50
C ALA A 105 26.71 6.50 -11.32
N ALA A 106 25.93 6.28 -10.26
CA ALA A 106 26.02 7.07 -9.04
C ALA A 106 26.20 6.12 -7.85
N SER A 107 27.10 6.47 -6.94
CA SER A 107 27.22 5.80 -5.64
C SER A 107 27.29 6.83 -4.51
N VAL A 108 26.69 6.50 -3.37
CA VAL A 108 26.77 7.30 -2.15
C VAL A 108 27.16 6.37 -1.00
N ALA A 109 28.26 6.69 -0.32
CA ALA A 109 28.74 5.95 0.84
C ALA A 109 27.67 5.88 1.96
N PRO A 110 27.74 4.87 2.86
CA PRO A 110 26.80 4.73 3.96
C PRO A 110 26.62 6.02 4.78
N PHE A 111 25.36 6.38 5.04
CA PHE A 111 25.01 7.62 5.73
C PHE A 111 23.81 7.45 6.67
N THR A 112 23.66 8.40 7.59
CA THR A 112 22.46 8.60 8.39
C THR A 112 21.91 9.99 8.13
N ALA A 113 20.62 10.10 7.81
CA ALA A 113 19.93 11.37 7.65
C ALA A 113 18.68 11.45 8.54
N THR A 114 18.41 12.63 9.06
CA THR A 114 17.19 12.93 9.83
C THR A 114 16.61 14.28 9.40
N ALA A 115 15.29 14.40 9.37
CA ALA A 115 14.59 15.65 9.06
C ALA A 115 13.21 15.71 9.73
N ASP A 116 12.79 16.91 10.14
CA ASP A 116 11.43 17.15 10.60
C ASP A 116 10.49 17.22 9.38
N LEU A 117 9.46 16.37 9.36
CA LEU A 117 8.46 16.36 8.31
C LEU A 117 7.36 17.37 8.65
N MET A 118 7.15 18.32 7.73
CA MET A 118 6.27 19.46 7.94
C MET A 118 5.24 19.58 6.81
N LEU A 119 3.97 19.79 7.15
CA LEU A 119 3.01 20.42 6.25
C LEU A 119 3.25 21.93 6.32
N VAL A 120 3.66 22.53 5.20
CA VAL A 120 4.08 23.93 5.12
C VAL A 120 3.07 24.76 4.35
N LYS A 121 2.80 25.97 4.84
CA LYS A 121 1.90 26.92 4.18
C LYS A 121 2.48 28.32 4.25
N ASN A 122 2.35 29.06 3.16
CA ASN A 122 2.79 30.44 3.02
C ASN A 122 1.63 31.26 2.45
N THR A 123 1.07 32.15 3.27
CA THR A 123 0.10 33.13 2.81
C THR A 123 0.86 34.34 2.27
N CYS A 124 0.89 34.44 0.94
CA CYS A 124 1.65 35.44 0.21
C CYS A 124 1.08 36.84 0.37
N THR A 125 1.97 37.83 0.27
CA THR A 125 1.58 39.26 0.27
C THR A 125 0.92 39.72 -1.03
N THR A 126 1.03 38.94 -2.10
CA THR A 126 0.44 39.20 -3.43
C THR A 126 -0.50 38.06 -3.83
N ASN A 127 -1.43 38.36 -4.75
CA ASN A 127 -2.29 37.38 -5.41
C ASN A 127 -2.15 37.50 -6.94
N PRO A 128 -1.61 36.49 -7.66
CA PRO A 128 -1.09 35.23 -7.13
C PRO A 128 0.22 35.44 -6.35
N CYS A 129 0.67 34.39 -5.66
CA CYS A 129 1.99 34.37 -5.03
C CYS A 129 3.09 34.69 -6.05
N GLN A 130 3.86 35.76 -5.80
CA GLN A 130 4.98 36.15 -6.64
C GLN A 130 6.29 36.12 -5.86
N GLN A 131 7.32 35.50 -6.44
CA GLN A 131 8.67 35.58 -5.91
C GLN A 131 9.18 37.02 -6.12
N ALA A 132 9.78 37.62 -5.09
CA ALA A 132 10.38 38.94 -5.26
C ALA A 132 11.65 38.83 -6.09
N VAL A 133 11.88 39.80 -6.99
CA VAL A 133 13.05 39.84 -7.90
C VAL A 133 14.39 39.74 -7.13
N THR A 134 14.41 40.15 -5.87
CA THR A 134 15.59 40.17 -5.01
C THR A 134 15.64 39.05 -3.96
N SER A 135 14.73 38.06 -4.00
CA SER A 135 14.65 37.00 -2.99
C SER A 135 14.27 35.67 -3.61
N LEU A 136 15.02 34.61 -3.26
CA LEU A 136 14.65 33.23 -3.58
C LEU A 136 13.40 32.75 -2.81
N ARG A 137 12.96 33.49 -1.79
CA ARG A 137 11.74 33.19 -1.00
C ARG A 137 10.58 34.07 -1.42
N THR A 138 9.40 33.47 -1.59
CA THR A 138 8.12 34.17 -1.77
C THR A 138 7.72 34.92 -0.49
N PRO A 139 7.53 36.26 -0.51
CA PRO A 139 7.15 37.02 0.68
C PRO A 139 5.75 36.66 1.18
N GLY A 140 5.61 36.37 2.48
CA GLY A 140 4.35 35.95 3.08
C GLY A 140 4.46 35.57 4.55
N VAL A 141 3.32 35.24 5.15
CA VAL A 141 3.22 34.68 6.50
C VAL A 141 3.29 33.17 6.40
N LYS A 142 4.31 32.58 7.03
CA LYS A 142 4.52 31.12 7.05
C LYS A 142 3.83 30.49 8.26
N SER A 143 3.19 29.35 8.03
CA SER A 143 2.65 28.48 9.08
C SER A 143 3.02 27.03 8.77
N ASN A 144 3.49 26.29 9.78
CA ASN A 144 3.91 24.90 9.62
C ASN A 144 3.18 24.01 10.63
N GLN A 145 2.87 22.78 10.23
CA GLN A 145 2.36 21.73 11.10
C GLN A 145 3.34 20.54 11.06
N SER A 146 3.80 20.08 12.23
CA SER A 146 4.70 18.92 12.29
C SER A 146 3.92 17.62 12.15
N LEU A 147 4.41 16.75 11.26
CA LEU A 147 3.89 15.39 11.08
C LEU A 147 4.78 14.34 11.76
N GLY A 148 5.90 14.75 12.39
CA GLY A 148 6.89 13.89 13.01
C GLY A 148 8.29 14.14 12.44
N THR A 149 9.22 13.23 12.73
CA THR A 149 10.59 13.25 12.20
C THR A 149 10.83 12.01 11.36
N LEU A 150 11.38 12.18 10.15
CA LEU A 150 11.81 11.09 9.28
C LEU A 150 13.31 10.83 9.45
N GLY A 151 13.70 9.57 9.40
CA GLY A 151 15.08 9.14 9.39
C GLY A 151 15.36 8.12 8.29
N ILE A 152 16.56 8.15 7.73
CA ILE A 152 17.10 7.09 6.88
C ILE A 152 18.53 6.78 7.29
N SER A 153 18.89 5.51 7.38
CA SER A 153 20.23 5.05 7.68
C SER A 153 20.58 3.92 6.73
N THR A 154 21.76 3.97 6.12
CA THR A 154 22.27 2.90 5.26
C THR A 154 23.53 2.30 5.87
N SER A 155 23.66 0.98 5.79
CA SER A 155 24.87 0.24 6.19
C SER A 155 25.76 -0.11 4.99
N THR A 156 25.19 -0.05 3.78
CA THR A 156 25.86 -0.30 2.51
C THR A 156 25.72 0.92 1.59
N PRO A 157 26.61 1.10 0.60
CA PRO A 157 26.49 2.18 -0.36
C PRO A 157 25.16 2.11 -1.13
N LEU A 158 24.53 3.26 -1.34
CA LEU A 158 23.43 3.41 -2.30
C LEU A 158 24.04 3.47 -3.70
N ASN A 159 23.67 2.54 -4.59
CA ASN A 159 24.15 2.54 -5.97
C ASN A 159 23.00 2.67 -6.97
N PHE A 160 23.24 3.41 -8.05
CA PHE A 160 22.34 3.54 -9.18
C PHE A 160 23.13 3.51 -10.49
N VAL A 161 22.64 2.75 -11.46
CA VAL A 161 23.15 2.72 -12.82
C VAL A 161 21.99 2.88 -13.78
N LEU A 162 22.13 3.82 -14.72
CA LEU A 162 21.29 3.95 -15.90
C LEU A 162 22.18 3.82 -17.13
N GLN A 163 21.80 2.98 -18.08
CA GLN A 163 22.49 2.85 -19.35
C GLN A 163 21.47 2.86 -20.48
N THR A 164 21.69 3.67 -21.51
CA THR A 164 20.79 3.80 -22.67
C THR A 164 21.55 3.54 -23.96
N THR A 165 20.88 2.94 -24.96
CA THR A 165 21.50 2.71 -26.27
C THR A 165 21.24 3.80 -27.29
N GLY A 166 20.17 4.58 -27.16
CA GLY A 166 19.74 5.57 -28.17
C GLY A 166 19.36 6.92 -27.57
N GLY A 167 20.14 7.38 -26.59
CA GLY A 167 19.92 8.62 -25.83
C GLY A 167 18.93 8.47 -24.67
N LEU A 168 18.77 9.55 -23.91
CA LEU A 168 17.70 9.64 -22.90
C LEU A 168 16.34 9.82 -23.57
N PHE A 169 15.31 9.30 -22.93
CA PHE A 169 13.91 9.49 -23.30
C PHE A 169 13.48 8.91 -24.67
N ASN A 170 14.14 7.85 -25.14
CA ASN A 170 13.79 7.17 -26.38
C ASN A 170 12.95 5.91 -26.11
N LYS A 171 11.66 5.95 -26.49
CA LYS A 171 10.71 4.83 -26.32
C LYS A 171 11.09 3.57 -27.11
N TYR A 172 11.92 3.71 -28.15
CA TYR A 172 12.30 2.62 -29.06
C TYR A 172 13.72 2.11 -28.85
N ALA A 173 14.50 2.73 -27.95
CA ALA A 173 15.84 2.28 -27.62
C ALA A 173 15.89 1.73 -26.19
N LYS A 174 16.71 0.69 -26.00
CA LYS A 174 16.81 -0.01 -24.73
C LYS A 174 17.44 0.89 -23.67
N ALA A 175 16.84 0.89 -22.49
CA ALA A 175 17.40 1.42 -21.26
C ALA A 175 17.57 0.28 -20.24
N SER A 176 18.69 0.25 -19.54
CA SER A 176 19.00 -0.69 -18.46
C SER A 176 19.14 0.10 -17.16
N VAL A 177 18.49 -0.37 -16.10
CA VAL A 177 18.57 0.22 -14.75
C VAL A 177 19.07 -0.85 -13.77
N ASP A 178 20.01 -0.48 -12.91
CA ASP A 178 20.39 -1.25 -11.72
C ASP A 178 20.34 -0.30 -10.52
N PHE A 179 19.40 -0.53 -9.60
CA PHE A 179 19.19 0.28 -8.42
C PHE A 179 19.35 -0.58 -7.17
N GLN A 180 20.19 -0.12 -6.24
CA GLN A 180 20.59 -0.88 -5.06
C GLN A 180 20.43 -0.04 -3.81
N LEU A 181 19.26 -0.11 -3.19
CA LEU A 181 19.07 0.27 -1.79
C LEU A 181 18.96 -1.01 -0.96
N LYS A 182 20.01 -1.32 -0.20
CA LYS A 182 20.20 -2.59 0.50
C LYS A 182 20.33 -2.38 2.01
N ASN A 183 19.56 -3.14 2.78
CA ASN A 183 19.57 -3.16 4.25
C ASN A 183 19.49 -1.74 4.86
N ALA A 184 18.63 -0.89 4.30
CA ALA A 184 18.41 0.46 4.78
C ALA A 184 17.44 0.45 5.98
N THR A 185 17.60 1.37 6.92
CA THR A 185 16.61 1.59 7.98
C THR A 185 15.91 2.92 7.72
N ILE A 186 14.60 2.89 7.49
CA ILE A 186 13.77 4.10 7.37
C ILE A 186 12.93 4.21 8.62
N SER A 187 12.89 5.38 9.26
CA SER A 187 12.14 5.58 10.50
C SER A 187 11.21 6.78 10.42
N HIS A 188 10.09 6.66 11.11
CA HIS A 188 9.21 7.77 11.41
C HIS A 188 9.04 7.86 12.92
N LYS A 189 9.27 9.04 13.49
CA LYS A 189 9.31 9.28 14.93
C LYS A 189 8.23 10.26 15.36
N LEU A 190 7.52 9.91 16.43
CA LEU A 190 6.62 10.80 17.17
C LEU A 190 7.03 10.79 18.65
N GLY A 191 7.39 11.96 19.18
CA GLY A 191 7.91 12.07 20.54
C GLY A 191 9.23 11.31 20.68
N LEU A 192 9.29 10.30 21.57
CA LEU A 192 10.49 9.49 21.80
C LEU A 192 10.42 8.10 21.15
N ASN A 193 9.28 7.74 20.56
CA ASN A 193 9.03 6.44 19.95
C ASN A 193 9.13 6.52 18.43
N SER A 194 9.46 5.41 17.76
CA SER A 194 9.51 5.39 16.29
C SER A 194 9.02 4.09 15.67
N LEU A 195 8.32 4.22 14.55
CA LEU A 195 8.03 3.16 13.61
C LEU A 195 9.19 3.04 12.62
N ILE A 196 9.59 1.82 12.28
CA ILE A 196 10.82 1.56 11.53
C ILE A 196 10.56 0.53 10.43
N LEU A 197 11.02 0.83 9.22
CA LEU A 197 11.30 -0.16 8.19
C LEU A 197 12.75 -0.59 8.37
N ASN A 198 12.94 -1.74 9.01
CA ASN A 198 14.24 -2.35 9.26
C ASN A 198 14.68 -3.14 8.02
N ASP A 199 15.97 -3.14 7.71
CA ASP A 199 16.54 -3.85 6.55
C ASP A 199 15.72 -3.68 5.25
N PHE A 200 15.20 -2.47 5.04
CA PHE A 200 14.45 -2.09 3.85
C PHE A 200 15.31 -2.31 2.62
N ASN A 201 14.78 -3.11 1.70
CA ASN A 201 15.39 -3.36 0.41
C ASN A 201 14.50 -2.81 -0.68
N PHE A 202 15.11 -2.08 -1.59
CA PHE A 202 14.57 -1.82 -2.91
C PHE A 202 15.72 -2.04 -3.89
N ASN A 203 15.93 -3.31 -4.22
CA ASN A 203 17.07 -3.78 -4.99
C ASN A 203 16.58 -4.49 -6.25
N PHE A 204 16.75 -3.85 -7.40
CA PHE A 204 16.29 -4.38 -8.67
C PHE A 204 17.25 -4.03 -9.81
N ALA A 205 17.26 -4.88 -10.83
CA ALA A 205 17.96 -4.59 -12.06
C ALA A 205 17.21 -5.16 -13.27
N GLY A 206 17.17 -4.44 -14.38
CA GLY A 206 16.43 -4.88 -15.54
C GLY A 206 16.65 -4.02 -16.78
N ASP A 207 16.09 -4.52 -17.87
CA ASP A 207 16.04 -3.84 -19.16
C ASP A 207 14.61 -3.33 -19.42
N GLY A 208 14.50 -2.28 -20.23
CA GLY A 208 13.24 -1.67 -20.61
C GLY A 208 13.46 -0.44 -21.47
N TYR A 209 12.63 0.58 -21.25
CA TYR A 209 12.55 1.81 -22.01
C TYR A 209 12.31 2.97 -21.05
N MET A 210 12.90 4.12 -21.37
CA MET A 210 12.73 5.37 -20.63
C MET A 210 12.32 6.44 -21.63
N TYR A 211 11.19 7.12 -21.41
CA TYR A 211 10.64 8.14 -22.31
C TYR A 211 9.79 9.17 -21.59
N ILE A 212 9.47 10.25 -22.30
CA ILE A 212 8.51 11.26 -21.84
C ILE A 212 7.22 11.06 -22.65
N ASP A 213 6.10 10.97 -21.95
CA ASP A 213 4.76 10.91 -22.50
C ASP A 213 3.97 12.17 -22.12
N GLN A 214 3.03 12.58 -22.97
CA GLN A 214 2.23 13.80 -22.75
C GLN A 214 1.29 13.67 -21.55
N ASP A 215 0.70 12.49 -21.35
CA ASP A 215 -0.29 12.23 -20.30
C ASP A 215 0.35 11.59 -19.07
N GLU A 216 1.40 10.80 -19.28
CA GLU A 216 2.06 10.01 -18.22
C GLU A 216 3.36 10.65 -17.70
N GLY A 217 3.92 11.64 -18.40
CA GLY A 217 5.16 12.33 -18.01
C GLY A 217 6.38 11.44 -18.12
N LEU A 218 7.18 11.33 -17.06
CA LEU A 218 8.36 10.47 -17.09
C LEU A 218 7.95 9.01 -16.93
N VAL A 219 8.23 8.18 -17.93
CA VAL A 219 7.88 6.76 -17.94
C VAL A 219 9.13 5.89 -17.99
N LEU A 220 9.18 4.90 -17.08
CA LEU A 220 10.03 3.72 -17.16
C LEU A 220 9.13 2.52 -17.41
N SER A 221 9.39 1.75 -18.47
CA SER A 221 8.59 0.54 -18.74
C SER A 221 9.43 -0.59 -19.32
N THR A 222 9.09 -1.84 -19.00
CA THR A 222 9.70 -3.01 -19.64
C THR A 222 9.09 -3.31 -21.01
N TYR A 223 8.00 -2.64 -21.41
CA TYR A 223 7.27 -2.91 -22.64
C TYR A 223 7.08 -1.62 -23.47
N ASN A 224 7.35 -1.69 -24.77
CA ASN A 224 7.19 -0.58 -25.72
C ASN A 224 6.23 -0.91 -26.87
N GLU A 225 5.23 -1.76 -26.64
CA GLU A 225 4.25 -2.27 -27.62
C GLU A 225 4.78 -3.43 -28.50
N ASN A 226 6.10 -3.52 -28.75
CA ASN A 226 6.66 -4.55 -29.64
C ASN A 226 7.44 -5.63 -28.90
N GLN A 227 8.18 -5.25 -27.86
CA GLN A 227 9.07 -6.16 -27.13
C GLN A 227 8.97 -5.91 -25.64
N ASN A 228 8.91 -7.01 -24.89
CA ASN A 228 8.88 -7.00 -23.45
C ASN A 228 10.25 -7.39 -22.88
N HIS A 229 10.55 -6.84 -21.71
CA HIS A 229 11.74 -7.10 -20.92
C HIS A 229 11.35 -7.47 -19.49
N TYR A 230 12.37 -7.69 -18.66
CA TYR A 230 12.20 -8.14 -17.28
C TYR A 230 13.00 -7.25 -16.33
N VAL A 231 12.45 -7.08 -15.14
CA VAL A 231 13.13 -6.52 -13.97
C VAL A 231 13.27 -7.62 -12.93
N ASP A 232 14.49 -7.89 -12.48
CA ASP A 232 14.77 -8.86 -11.44
C ASP A 232 14.85 -8.18 -10.08
N LEU A 233 13.92 -8.55 -9.19
CA LEU A 233 13.92 -8.16 -7.78
C LEU A 233 14.92 -9.05 -7.03
N LYS A 234 16.20 -8.72 -7.19
CA LYS A 234 17.33 -9.50 -6.67
C LYS A 234 17.33 -9.54 -5.15
N ARG A 235 17.35 -10.74 -4.58
CA ARG A 235 17.54 -10.92 -3.13
C ARG A 235 18.84 -10.27 -2.65
N VAL A 236 18.83 -9.79 -1.42
CA VAL A 236 19.94 -9.06 -0.79
C VAL A 236 20.56 -9.92 0.30
N THR A 237 21.88 -10.02 0.35
CA THR A 237 22.59 -10.73 1.42
C THR A 237 22.27 -10.10 2.78
N ASP A 238 21.86 -10.94 3.72
CA ASP A 238 21.74 -10.54 5.12
C ASP A 238 23.13 -10.51 5.75
N THR A 239 23.45 -9.45 6.49
CA THR A 239 24.78 -9.24 7.09
C THR A 239 24.74 -9.09 8.61
N THR A 240 23.55 -9.14 9.23
CA THR A 240 23.38 -8.75 10.64
C THR A 240 22.94 -9.91 11.53
N ASP A 241 21.99 -10.73 11.09
CA ASP A 241 21.33 -11.72 11.95
C ASP A 241 21.30 -13.11 11.30
N ILE A 242 22.46 -13.79 11.27
CA ILE A 242 22.64 -15.07 10.59
C ILE A 242 22.91 -16.21 11.58
N ALA A 243 22.18 -17.31 11.45
CA ALA A 243 22.41 -18.53 12.21
C ALA A 243 23.80 -19.14 11.92
N ILE A 244 24.44 -19.70 12.94
CA ILE A 244 25.73 -20.41 12.78
C ILE A 244 25.56 -21.52 11.71
N GLY A 245 26.43 -21.51 10.69
CA GLY A 245 26.45 -22.50 9.62
C GLY A 245 25.49 -22.23 8.44
N ARG A 246 24.66 -21.18 8.50
CA ARG A 246 23.82 -20.77 7.36
C ARG A 246 24.65 -19.95 6.38
N THR A 247 24.75 -20.41 5.13
CA THR A 247 25.60 -19.79 4.09
C THR A 247 24.82 -19.07 2.99
N ASP A 248 23.51 -19.24 2.92
CA ASP A 248 22.60 -18.67 1.91
C ASP A 248 21.61 -17.64 2.48
N ALA A 249 22.01 -16.94 3.55
CA ALA A 249 21.18 -15.95 4.25
C ALA A 249 20.90 -14.72 3.36
N THR A 250 19.64 -14.58 2.94
CA THR A 250 19.21 -13.48 2.07
C THR A 250 17.82 -12.97 2.44
N ASN A 251 17.65 -11.66 2.35
CA ASN A 251 16.38 -10.97 2.45
C ASN A 251 15.79 -10.72 1.05
N PRO A 252 14.46 -10.53 0.94
CA PRO A 252 13.82 -10.22 -0.34
C PRO A 252 14.40 -8.97 -1.02
N GLY A 253 14.34 -8.93 -2.36
CA GLY A 253 14.81 -7.77 -3.15
C GLY A 253 13.97 -6.51 -2.93
N VAL A 254 12.66 -6.69 -2.73
CA VAL A 254 11.80 -5.69 -2.08
C VAL A 254 11.46 -6.21 -0.70
N ASN A 255 11.94 -5.56 0.35
CA ASN A 255 11.72 -6.00 1.74
C ASN A 255 11.16 -4.84 2.57
N ILE A 256 10.01 -5.06 3.19
CA ILE A 256 9.34 -4.14 4.11
C ILE A 256 9.23 -4.87 5.44
N ASP A 257 10.23 -4.72 6.31
CA ASP A 257 10.22 -5.27 7.66
C ASP A 257 9.85 -4.14 8.65
N LEU A 258 8.59 -4.17 9.12
CA LEU A 258 8.04 -3.19 10.03
C LEU A 258 8.32 -3.55 11.50
N ARG A 259 9.00 -2.65 12.20
CA ARG A 259 9.37 -2.75 13.61
C ARG A 259 9.06 -1.47 14.37
N TYR A 260 9.15 -1.53 15.68
CA TYR A 260 8.87 -0.41 16.58
C TYR A 260 9.99 -0.23 17.59
N ASN A 261 10.47 1.00 17.78
CA ASN A 261 11.42 1.32 18.84
C ASN A 261 10.77 2.14 19.95
N THR A 262 11.04 1.73 21.18
CA THR A 262 10.66 2.44 22.41
C THR A 262 11.69 3.55 22.74
N PRO A 263 11.45 4.39 23.76
CA PRO A 263 12.40 5.44 24.14
C PRO A 263 13.73 4.90 24.66
N SER A 264 13.75 3.66 25.16
CA SER A 264 14.97 2.95 25.57
C SER A 264 15.71 2.30 24.40
N ASN A 265 15.28 2.56 23.15
CA ASN A 265 15.81 1.96 21.93
C ASN A 265 15.67 0.43 21.88
N GLU A 266 14.71 -0.12 22.62
CA GLU A 266 14.31 -1.52 22.50
C GLU A 266 13.52 -1.69 21.20
N ARG A 267 13.94 -2.66 20.38
CA ARG A 267 13.32 -2.95 19.08
C ARG A 267 12.33 -4.08 19.21
N LYS A 268 11.11 -3.82 18.74
CA LYS A 268 9.97 -4.72 18.81
C LYS A 268 9.45 -5.06 17.40
N ASN A 269 8.84 -6.22 17.26
CA ASN A 269 8.54 -6.88 15.98
C ASN A 269 7.06 -6.74 15.62
N ILE A 270 6.74 -6.22 14.43
CA ILE A 270 5.35 -6.10 13.95
C ILE A 270 5.09 -7.13 12.86
N MET A 271 5.63 -6.91 11.67
CA MET A 271 5.40 -7.77 10.50
C MET A 271 6.44 -7.53 9.43
N ARG A 272 6.58 -8.46 8.48
CA ARG A 272 7.34 -8.26 7.25
C ARG A 272 6.51 -8.57 6.01
N LEU A 273 6.83 -7.89 4.92
CA LEU A 273 6.36 -8.15 3.55
C LEU A 273 7.57 -8.21 2.61
N GLY A 274 7.57 -9.14 1.68
CA GLY A 274 8.67 -9.34 0.75
C GLY A 274 8.22 -9.66 -0.67
N ALA A 275 9.00 -9.24 -1.66
CA ALA A 275 8.89 -9.71 -3.04
C ALA A 275 10.29 -9.99 -3.63
N SER A 276 10.40 -11.01 -4.47
CA SER A 276 11.64 -11.40 -5.14
C SER A 276 11.38 -12.09 -6.47
N GLY A 277 12.40 -12.15 -7.33
CA GLY A 277 12.32 -12.76 -8.67
C GLY A 277 11.95 -11.75 -9.75
N ALA A 278 11.74 -12.25 -10.97
CA ALA A 278 11.49 -11.42 -12.13
C ALA A 278 10.04 -10.91 -12.18
N VAL A 279 9.87 -9.67 -12.60
CA VAL A 279 8.59 -9.10 -13.02
C VAL A 279 8.69 -8.61 -14.47
N THR A 280 7.56 -8.56 -15.16
CA THR A 280 7.47 -8.11 -16.56
C THR A 280 6.28 -7.18 -16.73
N ASN A 281 6.08 -6.60 -17.92
CA ASN A 281 5.10 -5.51 -18.15
C ASN A 281 5.17 -4.43 -17.06
N ALA A 282 6.35 -4.22 -16.47
CA ALA A 282 6.50 -3.30 -15.38
C ALA A 282 6.47 -1.88 -15.94
N LYS A 283 5.80 -0.98 -15.22
CA LYS A 283 5.68 0.41 -15.60
C LYS A 283 5.70 1.28 -14.36
N LEU A 284 6.53 2.32 -14.37
CA LEU A 284 6.51 3.42 -13.43
C LEU A 284 6.33 4.71 -14.24
N ALA A 285 5.25 5.45 -13.99
CA ALA A 285 5.06 6.78 -14.55
C ALA A 285 4.95 7.82 -13.43
N VAL A 286 5.54 9.00 -13.66
CA VAL A 286 5.53 10.11 -12.71
C VAL A 286 5.30 11.44 -13.42
N ASN A 287 4.33 12.21 -12.95
CA ASN A 287 4.05 13.55 -13.46
C ASN A 287 3.32 14.43 -12.43
N GLY A 288 2.93 15.64 -12.84
CA GLY A 288 2.16 16.58 -12.02
C GLY A 288 0.67 16.70 -12.40
N ASN A 289 0.17 15.85 -13.30
CA ASN A 289 -1.20 15.91 -13.80
C ASN A 289 -2.18 15.38 -12.74
N GLN A 290 -3.08 16.24 -12.28
CA GLN A 290 -4.10 15.89 -11.28
C GLN A 290 -5.52 15.82 -11.85
N THR A 291 -5.73 15.94 -13.17
CA THR A 291 -7.07 16.12 -13.77
C THR A 291 -8.05 14.97 -13.48
N LYS A 292 -7.53 13.77 -13.19
CA LYS A 292 -8.32 12.56 -12.96
C LYS A 292 -8.47 12.19 -11.48
N ILE A 293 -7.92 12.97 -10.54
CA ILE A 293 -8.04 12.69 -9.09
C ILE A 293 -9.49 12.59 -8.61
N ALA A 294 -10.42 13.30 -9.25
CA ALA A 294 -11.84 13.29 -8.91
C ALA A 294 -12.62 12.18 -9.61
N ASN A 295 -12.00 11.40 -10.51
CA ASN A 295 -12.68 10.40 -11.31
C ASN A 295 -12.61 9.04 -10.63
N PHE A 296 -13.78 8.47 -10.31
CA PHE A 296 -13.93 7.15 -9.74
C PHE A 296 -14.53 6.24 -10.80
N GLU A 297 -13.89 5.10 -11.04
CA GLU A 297 -14.52 4.03 -11.79
C GLU A 297 -15.35 3.19 -10.80
N VAL A 298 -16.59 2.89 -11.13
CA VAL A 298 -17.46 2.02 -10.31
C VAL A 298 -18.20 1.05 -11.21
N ASN A 299 -18.45 -0.17 -10.72
CA ASN A 299 -19.30 -1.12 -11.44
C ASN A 299 -20.73 -1.01 -10.95
N ASN A 300 -21.67 -0.90 -11.89
CA ASN A 300 -23.09 -0.91 -11.60
C ASN A 300 -23.76 -2.00 -12.45
N LYS A 301 -24.86 -2.58 -11.97
CA LYS A 301 -25.69 -3.46 -12.79
C LYS A 301 -26.79 -2.63 -13.45
N VAL A 302 -26.66 -2.36 -14.74
CA VAL A 302 -27.71 -1.73 -15.54
C VAL A 302 -28.52 -2.83 -16.23
N ASN A 303 -29.79 -2.98 -15.87
CA ASN A 303 -30.69 -4.03 -16.38
C ASN A 303 -30.13 -5.47 -16.20
N GLY A 304 -29.43 -5.71 -15.09
CA GLY A 304 -28.81 -7.01 -14.78
C GLY A 304 -27.46 -7.26 -15.47
N VAL A 305 -27.03 -6.38 -16.37
CA VAL A 305 -25.71 -6.42 -17.02
C VAL A 305 -24.74 -5.55 -16.23
N LEU A 306 -23.56 -6.08 -15.93
CA LEU A 306 -22.53 -5.31 -15.26
C LEU A 306 -21.89 -4.32 -16.24
N THR A 307 -21.93 -3.04 -15.89
CA THR A 307 -21.36 -1.94 -16.67
C THR A 307 -20.41 -1.13 -15.80
N LYS A 308 -19.22 -0.84 -16.34
CA LYS A 308 -18.22 0.02 -15.71
C LYS A 308 -18.51 1.47 -16.10
N GLU A 309 -18.60 2.36 -15.13
CA GLU A 309 -18.87 3.79 -15.33
C GLU A 309 -17.83 4.64 -14.61
N THR A 310 -17.33 5.68 -15.28
CA THR A 310 -16.52 6.72 -14.64
C THR A 310 -17.43 7.84 -14.15
N LYS A 311 -17.36 8.15 -12.85
CA LYS A 311 -18.10 9.25 -12.21
C LYS A 311 -17.13 10.25 -11.61
N THR A 312 -17.42 11.54 -11.78
CA THR A 312 -16.58 12.62 -11.26
C THR A 312 -17.14 13.17 -9.95
N ALA A 313 -16.31 13.18 -8.91
CA ALA A 313 -16.63 13.67 -7.57
C ALA A 313 -16.41 15.20 -7.46
N SER A 314 -17.16 15.86 -6.57
CA SER A 314 -16.97 17.29 -6.27
C SER A 314 -16.02 17.52 -5.07
N GLY A 315 -15.62 18.78 -4.83
CA GLY A 315 -14.74 19.15 -3.71
C GLY A 315 -13.23 19.07 -4.00
N TYR A 316 -12.85 18.58 -5.18
CA TYR A 316 -11.46 18.55 -5.67
C TYR A 316 -11.09 19.78 -6.51
N ASN A 317 -12.10 20.47 -7.05
CA ASN A 317 -11.94 21.74 -7.76
C ASN A 317 -12.59 22.83 -6.89
N GLY A 318 -11.84 23.86 -6.52
CA GLY A 318 -12.30 24.90 -5.60
C GLY A 318 -13.48 25.71 -6.08
N ALA A 319 -14.23 26.30 -5.14
CA ALA A 319 -15.35 27.18 -5.42
C ALA A 319 -15.52 28.23 -4.30
N GLY A 320 -15.65 29.51 -4.67
CA GLY A 320 -15.87 30.61 -3.72
C GLY A 320 -14.68 30.86 -2.79
N ASN A 321 -14.93 30.98 -1.47
CA ASN A 321 -13.90 31.17 -0.44
C ASN A 321 -13.23 29.84 -0.01
N ASP A 322 -13.70 28.70 -0.51
CA ASP A 322 -13.01 27.43 -0.40
C ASP A 322 -12.09 27.33 -1.62
N PRO A 323 -10.78 27.56 -1.46
CA PRO A 323 -9.88 27.54 -2.60
C PRO A 323 -9.82 26.11 -3.18
N GLY A 324 -10.27 25.08 -2.44
CA GLY A 324 -10.56 23.70 -2.88
C GLY A 324 -9.58 23.13 -3.87
N LEU A 325 -8.29 23.40 -3.64
CA LEU A 325 -7.26 22.96 -4.54
C LEU A 325 -6.91 21.52 -4.24
N VAL A 326 -7.29 20.63 -5.13
CA VAL A 326 -6.24 19.94 -5.85
C VAL A 326 -5.58 21.00 -6.72
N GLY A 327 -4.32 21.37 -6.47
CA GLY A 327 -3.62 22.35 -7.29
C GLY A 327 -3.62 21.97 -8.76
N SER A 328 -3.27 22.93 -9.61
CA SER A 328 -2.83 22.59 -10.97
C SER A 328 -1.53 21.76 -10.98
N GLY A 329 -0.92 21.55 -9.80
CA GLY A 329 0.13 20.57 -9.59
C GLY A 329 -0.16 19.64 -8.41
N GLY A 330 0.85 18.84 -8.10
CA GLY A 330 0.79 17.70 -7.19
C GLY A 330 1.77 16.64 -7.71
N LEU A 331 1.87 15.52 -7.02
CA LEU A 331 2.59 14.36 -7.54
C LEU A 331 1.57 13.32 -7.96
N HIS A 332 1.66 12.86 -9.20
CA HIS A 332 0.89 11.75 -9.74
C HIS A 332 1.87 10.63 -10.09
N LEU A 333 1.62 9.44 -9.55
CA LEU A 333 2.43 8.25 -9.77
C LEU A 333 1.51 7.10 -10.20
N SER A 334 1.97 6.30 -11.16
CA SER A 334 1.39 4.99 -11.44
C SER A 334 2.48 3.94 -11.48
N LEU A 335 2.22 2.79 -10.87
CA LEU A 335 3.14 1.67 -10.80
C LEU A 335 2.37 0.38 -11.09
N ALA A 336 2.84 -0.41 -12.03
CA ALA A 336 2.26 -1.70 -12.35
C ALA A 336 3.35 -2.72 -12.70
N ALA A 337 3.07 -4.00 -12.48
CA ALA A 337 3.92 -5.11 -12.88
C ALA A 337 3.16 -6.44 -12.92
N ASP A 338 3.54 -7.29 -13.88
CA ASP A 338 3.11 -8.67 -13.98
C ASP A 338 4.12 -9.58 -13.27
N PHE A 339 3.60 -10.49 -12.45
CA PHE A 339 4.37 -11.51 -11.75
C PHE A 339 4.68 -12.69 -12.66
N THR A 340 5.96 -12.98 -12.84
CA THR A 340 6.37 -14.12 -13.66
C THR A 340 6.09 -15.44 -12.96
N ASN A 341 5.75 -16.45 -13.76
CA ASN A 341 5.51 -17.81 -13.29
C ASN A 341 6.64 -18.73 -13.78
N ALA A 342 6.93 -19.81 -13.03
CA ALA A 342 7.94 -20.80 -13.44
C ALA A 342 7.58 -21.51 -14.77
N SER A 343 6.31 -21.44 -15.19
CA SER A 343 5.82 -21.94 -16.48
C SER A 343 5.92 -20.92 -17.63
N ASP A 344 6.40 -19.70 -17.37
CA ASP A 344 6.65 -18.70 -18.42
C ASP A 344 7.86 -19.14 -19.26
N THR A 345 7.60 -19.42 -20.55
CA THR A 345 8.62 -19.90 -21.49
C THR A 345 9.64 -18.84 -21.87
N ASN A 346 9.34 -17.56 -21.63
CA ASN A 346 10.20 -16.44 -22.00
C ASN A 346 11.01 -15.91 -20.81
N LEU A 347 10.78 -16.43 -19.60
CA LEU A 347 11.56 -16.08 -18.42
C LEU A 347 13.03 -16.48 -18.64
N PRO A 348 14.00 -15.54 -18.53
CA PRO A 348 15.41 -15.86 -18.68
C PRO A 348 15.87 -16.90 -17.66
N ALA A 349 16.67 -17.88 -18.09
CA ALA A 349 17.17 -18.96 -17.22
C ALA A 349 18.02 -18.48 -16.02
N THR A 350 18.51 -17.24 -16.07
CA THR A 350 19.25 -16.58 -14.99
C THR A 350 18.35 -15.94 -13.93
N MET A 351 17.04 -15.84 -14.17
CA MET A 351 16.06 -15.22 -13.28
C MET A 351 15.12 -16.27 -12.69
N SER A 352 14.61 -16.00 -11.49
CA SER A 352 13.60 -16.85 -10.83
C SER A 352 12.21 -16.26 -11.00
N ALA A 353 11.18 -17.12 -10.98
CA ALA A 353 9.79 -16.69 -10.96
C ALA A 353 9.48 -15.85 -9.71
N THR A 354 8.47 -14.99 -9.77
CA THR A 354 8.13 -14.10 -8.65
C THR A 354 7.67 -14.90 -7.42
N THR A 355 8.16 -14.51 -6.25
CA THR A 355 7.63 -14.95 -4.95
C THR A 355 7.22 -13.75 -4.10
N LEU A 356 6.22 -13.94 -3.23
CA LEU A 356 5.75 -12.95 -2.27
C LEU A 356 5.86 -13.54 -0.85
N GLU A 357 6.25 -12.73 0.13
CA GLU A 357 6.45 -13.16 1.52
C GLU A 357 5.62 -12.30 2.47
N ILE A 358 5.02 -12.91 3.51
CA ILE A 358 4.34 -12.21 4.61
C ILE A 358 4.48 -12.99 5.92
N GLY A 359 4.78 -12.30 7.03
CA GLY A 359 4.78 -12.93 8.34
C GLY A 359 5.37 -12.08 9.45
N HIS A 360 5.89 -12.72 10.49
CA HIS A 360 6.58 -12.02 11.57
C HIS A 360 7.99 -11.60 11.16
N THR A 361 8.55 -10.74 11.99
CA THR A 361 9.90 -10.20 11.85
C THR A 361 10.68 -10.33 13.16
N GLY A 362 11.96 -9.98 13.16
CA GLY A 362 12.88 -10.15 14.28
C GLY A 362 13.51 -11.54 14.33
N LYS A 363 14.30 -11.77 15.37
CA LYS A 363 15.00 -13.05 15.56
C LYS A 363 13.98 -14.14 15.88
N GLY A 364 14.30 -15.37 15.48
CA GLY A 364 13.45 -16.53 15.73
C GLY A 364 12.06 -16.46 15.09
N SER A 365 11.90 -15.69 14.02
CA SER A 365 10.62 -15.43 13.36
C SER A 365 10.40 -16.31 12.13
N HIS A 366 9.13 -16.44 11.75
CA HIS A 366 8.68 -17.23 10.61
C HIS A 366 7.75 -16.39 9.73
N ALA A 367 7.75 -16.70 8.43
CA ALA A 367 6.80 -16.14 7.47
C ALA A 367 6.33 -17.20 6.49
N ILE A 368 5.36 -16.82 5.66
CA ILE A 368 4.86 -17.64 4.57
C ILE A 368 5.36 -17.03 3.26
N GLU A 369 6.00 -17.85 2.43
CA GLU A 369 6.33 -17.52 1.05
C GLU A 369 5.27 -18.13 0.13
N PHE A 370 4.70 -17.29 -0.72
CA PHE A 370 3.76 -17.63 -1.77
C PHE A 370 4.46 -17.66 -3.12
N SER A 371 4.16 -18.69 -3.91
CA SER A 371 4.71 -18.88 -5.25
C SER A 371 3.66 -19.46 -6.19
N ASN A 372 4.02 -19.64 -7.47
CA ASN A 372 3.09 -20.05 -8.52
C ASN A 372 1.88 -19.10 -8.61
N LEU A 373 2.20 -17.80 -8.70
CA LEU A 373 1.22 -16.72 -8.81
C LEU A 373 0.55 -16.77 -10.18
N ARG A 374 -0.76 -16.59 -10.20
CA ARG A 374 -1.60 -16.62 -11.41
C ARG A 374 -2.88 -15.80 -11.22
N GLN A 375 -3.53 -15.47 -12.33
CA GLN A 375 -4.82 -14.79 -12.31
C GLN A 375 -5.96 -15.71 -11.84
N LEU A 376 -7.13 -15.11 -11.60
CA LEU A 376 -8.36 -15.80 -11.25
C LEU A 376 -8.77 -16.85 -12.30
N THR A 377 -8.62 -16.51 -13.59
CA THR A 377 -8.97 -17.38 -14.70
C THR A 377 -7.72 -18.01 -15.32
N THR A 378 -7.83 -19.27 -15.76
CA THR A 378 -6.75 -19.95 -16.49
C THR A 378 -6.98 -19.98 -18.01
N ARG A 379 -8.24 -19.87 -18.44
CA ARG A 379 -8.69 -20.00 -19.82
C ARG A 379 -9.61 -18.86 -20.23
N ALA A 380 -9.55 -18.50 -21.51
CA ALA A 380 -10.48 -17.55 -22.14
C ALA A 380 -11.88 -18.18 -22.26
N ALA A 381 -12.86 -17.36 -22.64
CA ALA A 381 -14.26 -17.79 -22.77
C ALA A 381 -14.48 -18.93 -23.78
N ASP A 382 -13.58 -19.06 -24.77
CA ASP A 382 -13.59 -20.14 -25.78
C ASP A 382 -12.90 -21.44 -25.31
N GLY A 383 -12.36 -21.48 -24.08
CA GLY A 383 -11.67 -22.63 -23.49
C GLY A 383 -10.16 -22.69 -23.78
N THR A 384 -9.60 -21.73 -24.51
CA THR A 384 -8.14 -21.67 -24.79
C THR A 384 -7.36 -21.15 -23.58
N LEU A 385 -6.13 -21.63 -23.38
CA LEU A 385 -5.24 -21.15 -22.30
C LEU A 385 -4.67 -19.77 -22.69
N HIS A 386 -4.92 -18.74 -21.89
CA HIS A 386 -4.42 -17.38 -22.17
C HIS A 386 -3.03 -17.09 -21.59
N LYS A 387 -2.53 -17.94 -20.67
CA LYS A 387 -1.19 -17.81 -20.04
C LYS A 387 -0.87 -16.40 -19.52
N LYS A 388 -1.87 -15.65 -19.06
CA LYS A 388 -1.66 -14.30 -18.53
C LYS A 388 -1.16 -14.39 -17.09
N ASN A 389 -0.18 -13.55 -16.78
CA ASN A 389 0.45 -13.49 -15.47
C ASN A 389 -0.48 -12.82 -14.45
N ALA A 390 -0.39 -13.24 -13.19
CA ALA A 390 -0.93 -12.43 -12.10
C ALA A 390 -0.27 -11.04 -12.13
N TYR A 391 -0.96 -10.02 -11.62
CA TYR A 391 -0.41 -8.67 -11.68
C TYR A 391 -0.78 -7.85 -10.45
N ILE A 392 -0.01 -6.79 -10.27
CA ILE A 392 -0.33 -5.65 -9.42
C ILE A 392 -0.30 -4.39 -10.26
N ASP A 393 -1.29 -3.55 -10.08
CA ASP A 393 -1.37 -2.22 -10.65
C ASP A 393 -1.91 -1.29 -9.56
N PHE A 394 -1.08 -0.36 -9.10
CA PHE A 394 -1.45 0.56 -8.05
C PHE A 394 -2.48 1.62 -8.51
N GLY A 395 -2.89 1.59 -9.78
CA GLY A 395 -3.74 2.59 -10.38
C GLY A 395 -3.03 3.94 -10.43
N ASP A 396 -3.82 5.00 -10.39
CA ASP A 396 -3.30 6.37 -10.27
C ASP A 396 -3.23 6.76 -8.78
N ILE A 397 -2.02 7.06 -8.31
CA ILE A 397 -1.77 7.61 -6.97
C ILE A 397 -1.50 9.10 -7.10
N TYR A 398 -2.34 9.90 -6.46
CA TYR A 398 -2.20 11.35 -6.38
C TYR A 398 -1.79 11.74 -4.96
N ILE A 399 -0.72 12.51 -4.83
CA ILE A 399 -0.28 13.12 -3.58
C ILE A 399 -0.36 14.63 -3.75
N ASN A 400 -1.20 15.26 -2.94
CA ASN A 400 -1.44 16.69 -2.98
C ASN A 400 -1.59 17.28 -1.57
N THR A 401 -1.58 18.60 -1.44
CA THR A 401 -1.96 19.30 -0.21
C THR A 401 -3.19 20.15 -0.47
N VAL A 402 -4.24 19.96 0.33
CA VAL A 402 -5.53 20.61 0.12
C VAL A 402 -5.99 21.37 1.37
N THR A 403 -6.68 22.48 1.17
CA THR A 403 -7.37 23.24 2.22
C THR A 403 -8.86 23.12 1.96
N THR A 404 -9.57 22.26 2.69
CA THR A 404 -11.01 22.01 2.45
C THR A 404 -11.73 21.54 3.72
N LYS A 405 -13.07 21.61 3.71
CA LYS A 405 -13.92 21.00 4.73
C LYS A 405 -14.34 19.59 4.37
N THR A 406 -14.60 19.33 3.10
CA THR A 406 -15.18 18.08 2.63
C THR A 406 -14.69 17.70 1.25
N LEU A 407 -14.50 16.40 1.01
CA LEU A 407 -14.28 15.81 -0.31
C LEU A 407 -15.42 14.84 -0.63
N ASP A 408 -15.83 14.75 -1.89
CA ASP A 408 -16.78 13.72 -2.29
C ASP A 408 -16.04 12.40 -2.53
N PHE A 409 -16.69 11.30 -2.17
CA PHE A 409 -16.21 9.95 -2.38
C PHE A 409 -17.34 9.11 -2.99
N ILE A 410 -17.05 8.38 -4.06
CA ILE A 410 -18.07 7.64 -4.82
C ILE A 410 -17.96 6.16 -4.51
N ILE A 411 -19.09 5.53 -4.21
CA ILE A 411 -19.23 4.10 -3.93
C ILE A 411 -20.15 3.42 -4.96
N ASN A 412 -20.05 2.10 -5.08
CA ASN A 412 -20.97 1.33 -5.92
C ASN A 412 -22.35 1.14 -5.27
N GLU A 413 -23.29 0.68 -6.08
CA GLU A 413 -24.69 0.45 -5.69
C GLU A 413 -24.85 -0.59 -4.57
N ASN A 414 -24.00 -1.63 -4.52
CA ASN A 414 -24.06 -2.64 -3.46
C ASN A 414 -23.69 -2.06 -2.09
N ILE A 415 -22.65 -1.21 -2.04
CA ILE A 415 -22.32 -0.46 -0.83
C ILE A 415 -23.40 0.57 -0.51
N GLN A 416 -23.95 1.26 -1.50
CA GLN A 416 -25.04 2.22 -1.29
C GLN A 416 -26.22 1.56 -0.55
N LYS A 417 -26.61 0.37 -0.99
CA LYS A 417 -27.66 -0.45 -0.35
C LYS A 417 -27.25 -0.94 1.03
N THR A 418 -26.02 -1.42 1.20
CA THR A 418 -25.48 -1.89 2.50
C THR A 418 -25.43 -0.76 3.54
N LEU A 419 -25.09 0.46 3.12
CA LEU A 419 -25.08 1.63 3.99
C LEU A 419 -26.48 2.18 4.29
N VAL A 420 -27.46 1.90 3.42
CA VAL A 420 -28.82 2.44 3.45
C VAL A 420 -28.81 3.96 3.22
N VAL A 421 -28.08 4.40 2.19
CA VAL A 421 -27.97 5.82 1.81
C VAL A 421 -28.65 6.08 0.46
N THR A 422 -29.18 7.28 0.27
CA THR A 422 -29.95 7.64 -0.93
C THR A 422 -29.08 7.99 -2.14
N SER A 423 -27.81 8.29 -1.92
CA SER A 423 -26.85 8.67 -2.97
C SER A 423 -25.59 7.80 -2.89
N PRO A 424 -25.00 7.39 -4.03
CA PRO A 424 -23.68 6.76 -4.08
C PRO A 424 -22.52 7.75 -3.84
N ILE A 425 -22.81 9.04 -3.65
CA ILE A 425 -21.81 10.06 -3.33
C ILE A 425 -21.84 10.31 -1.81
N LEU A 426 -20.75 9.94 -1.14
CA LEU A 426 -20.51 10.18 0.28
C LEU A 426 -19.65 11.43 0.49
N LYS A 427 -19.85 12.11 1.62
CA LYS A 427 -19.05 13.28 2.02
C LYS A 427 -17.97 12.86 3.01
N GLN A 428 -16.71 12.88 2.57
CA GLN A 428 -15.55 12.79 3.45
C GLN A 428 -15.37 14.10 4.21
N THR A 429 -15.87 14.16 5.44
CA THR A 429 -15.79 15.38 6.26
C THR A 429 -14.44 15.46 6.97
N LEU A 430 -13.59 16.41 6.57
CA LEU A 430 -12.26 16.62 7.17
C LEU A 430 -12.29 17.50 8.42
N THR A 431 -13.25 18.42 8.49
CA THR A 431 -13.52 19.26 9.66
C THR A 431 -14.95 19.77 9.64
N THR A 432 -15.56 19.88 10.82
CA THR A 432 -16.85 20.56 11.03
C THR A 432 -16.68 22.01 11.50
N ALA A 433 -15.43 22.45 11.71
CA ALA A 433 -15.13 23.81 12.14
C ALA A 433 -15.50 24.86 11.07
N ALA A 434 -15.65 26.12 11.50
CA ALA A 434 -15.97 27.22 10.60
C ALA A 434 -14.92 27.41 9.48
N ASN A 435 -13.64 27.12 9.79
CA ASN A 435 -12.53 27.25 8.84
C ASN A 435 -12.17 25.89 8.22
N PRO A 436 -11.83 25.85 6.91
CA PRO A 436 -11.27 24.67 6.26
C PRO A 436 -10.01 24.14 6.95
N LYS A 437 -9.71 22.86 6.76
CA LYS A 437 -8.53 22.19 7.33
C LYS A 437 -7.46 22.01 6.26
N ASP A 438 -6.22 22.33 6.62
CA ASP A 438 -5.04 22.04 5.78
C ASP A 438 -4.61 20.59 5.99
N VAL A 439 -4.53 19.81 4.91
CA VAL A 439 -4.15 18.39 4.96
C VAL A 439 -3.25 18.01 3.79
N VAL A 440 -2.48 16.94 3.96
CA VAL A 440 -1.90 16.17 2.87
C VAL A 440 -2.95 15.16 2.41
N LEU A 441 -3.34 15.18 1.14
CA LEU A 441 -4.26 14.24 0.53
C LEU A 441 -3.48 13.23 -0.30
N ILE A 442 -3.68 11.95 -0.03
CA ILE A 442 -3.26 10.84 -0.87
C ILE A 442 -4.53 10.20 -1.43
N ALA A 443 -4.69 10.19 -2.75
CA ALA A 443 -5.83 9.60 -3.43
C ALA A 443 -5.38 8.47 -4.34
N ILE A 444 -6.04 7.32 -4.26
CA ILE A 444 -5.79 6.14 -5.11
C ILE A 444 -7.02 5.92 -5.97
N ARG A 445 -6.83 5.74 -7.28
CA ARG A 445 -7.91 5.43 -8.23
C ARG A 445 -7.60 4.15 -9.00
N GLY A 446 -8.47 3.15 -8.87
CA GLY A 446 -8.41 1.92 -9.65
C GLY A 446 -7.20 1.03 -9.35
N MET A 447 -6.81 0.89 -8.08
CA MET A 447 -5.79 -0.10 -7.71
C MET A 447 -6.35 -1.52 -7.89
N ASP A 448 -5.59 -2.34 -8.59
CA ASP A 448 -5.86 -3.74 -8.85
C ASP A 448 -4.69 -4.60 -8.36
N PHE A 449 -5.00 -5.65 -7.60
CA PHE A 449 -4.07 -6.72 -7.31
C PHE A 449 -4.79 -8.02 -7.67
N GLN A 450 -4.52 -8.57 -8.85
CA GLN A 450 -5.19 -9.78 -9.32
C GLN A 450 -4.21 -10.95 -9.29
N SER A 451 -4.07 -11.53 -8.10
CA SER A 451 -3.13 -12.61 -7.86
C SER A 451 -3.71 -13.68 -6.94
N ILE A 452 -3.50 -14.92 -7.33
CA ILE A 452 -3.76 -16.13 -6.57
C ILE A 452 -2.48 -16.93 -6.49
N ALA A 453 -2.07 -17.28 -5.27
CA ALA A 453 -0.99 -18.21 -5.04
C ALA A 453 -1.52 -19.64 -5.00
N ALA A 454 -0.95 -20.53 -5.79
CA ALA A 454 -1.29 -21.97 -5.78
C ALA A 454 -0.29 -22.81 -4.96
N LYS A 455 0.78 -22.19 -4.46
CA LYS A 455 1.77 -22.82 -3.57
C LYS A 455 2.16 -21.88 -2.44
N ALA A 456 2.36 -22.45 -1.27
CA ALA A 456 2.81 -21.75 -0.08
C ALA A 456 3.76 -22.63 0.74
N ARG A 457 4.72 -22.00 1.41
CA ARG A 457 5.61 -22.67 2.37
C ARG A 457 5.97 -21.74 3.52
N ILE A 458 6.17 -22.32 4.70
CA ILE A 458 6.73 -21.58 5.84
C ILE A 458 8.23 -21.45 5.65
N ILE A 459 8.75 -20.25 5.86
CA ILE A 459 10.16 -19.89 5.81
C ILE A 459 10.60 -19.32 7.16
N SER A 460 11.84 -19.62 7.55
CA SER A 460 12.47 -19.07 8.74
C SER A 460 13.26 -17.81 8.41
N ASP A 461 13.34 -16.87 9.36
CA ASP A 461 14.27 -15.76 9.27
C ASP A 461 15.73 -16.23 9.29
N ASN A 462 16.67 -15.34 8.95
CA ASN A 462 18.08 -15.70 8.79
C ASN A 462 18.78 -16.08 10.10
N SER A 463 18.23 -15.70 11.27
CA SER A 463 18.78 -16.06 12.59
C SER A 463 18.49 -17.51 13.00
N LEU A 464 17.64 -18.21 12.26
CA LEU A 464 17.33 -19.64 12.41
C LEU A 464 17.95 -20.47 11.28
N GLN A 465 18.04 -21.79 11.49
CA GLN A 465 18.35 -22.71 10.40
C GLN A 465 17.26 -22.64 9.32
N LYS A 466 17.66 -22.83 8.06
CA LYS A 466 16.73 -22.85 6.93
C LYS A 466 15.76 -24.03 7.06
N LEU A 467 14.47 -23.78 6.93
CA LEU A 467 13.47 -24.83 6.80
C LEU A 467 13.59 -25.49 5.42
N ASN A 468 13.91 -26.79 5.41
CA ASN A 468 14.07 -27.57 4.19
C ASN A 468 12.75 -28.27 3.85
N GLY A 469 11.99 -27.70 2.90
CA GLY A 469 10.74 -28.28 2.40
C GLY A 469 10.30 -27.62 1.09
N ASN A 470 9.69 -28.40 0.19
CA ASN A 470 9.25 -27.95 -1.14
C ASN A 470 7.93 -27.15 -1.11
N GLY A 471 7.34 -26.93 0.08
CA GLY A 471 6.04 -26.31 0.25
C GLY A 471 4.86 -27.24 -0.04
N GLY A 472 3.67 -26.77 0.33
CA GLY A 472 2.41 -27.46 0.05
C GLY A 472 1.83 -27.06 -1.31
N THR A 473 0.87 -27.86 -1.78
CA THR A 473 0.04 -27.54 -2.97
C THR A 473 -1.22 -26.77 -2.57
N TRP A 474 -1.10 -25.90 -1.58
CA TRP A 474 -2.16 -24.99 -1.15
C TRP A 474 -1.65 -23.56 -1.28
N GLY A 475 -2.57 -22.60 -1.30
CA GLY A 475 -2.23 -21.19 -1.21
C GLY A 475 -3.44 -20.33 -0.89
N ILE A 476 -3.29 -19.03 -1.16
CA ILE A 476 -4.31 -18.03 -0.87
C ILE A 476 -4.50 -17.13 -2.09
N GLY A 477 -5.75 -16.77 -2.36
CA GLY A 477 -6.11 -15.68 -3.24
C GLY A 477 -6.63 -14.52 -2.40
N ILE A 478 -5.97 -13.37 -2.50
CA ILE A 478 -6.48 -12.11 -1.95
C ILE A 478 -6.55 -11.09 -3.09
N PRO A 479 -7.26 -11.37 -4.20
CA PRO A 479 -7.35 -10.38 -5.25
C PRO A 479 -8.14 -9.16 -4.75
N ILE A 480 -7.73 -7.98 -5.18
CA ILE A 480 -8.35 -6.68 -4.91
C ILE A 480 -8.67 -6.07 -6.26
N TYR A 481 -9.93 -5.69 -6.46
CA TYR A 481 -10.40 -5.11 -7.72
C TYR A 481 -10.93 -3.69 -7.51
N ASN A 482 -10.38 -2.77 -8.30
CA ASN A 482 -10.74 -1.37 -8.39
C ASN A 482 -10.84 -0.68 -7.01
N LEU A 483 -9.77 -0.78 -6.23
CA LEU A 483 -9.67 -0.09 -4.96
C LEU A 483 -9.53 1.41 -5.21
N ASN A 484 -10.44 2.17 -4.62
CA ASN A 484 -10.41 3.62 -4.59
C ASN A 484 -10.23 4.07 -3.13
N ALA A 485 -9.37 5.06 -2.90
CA ALA A 485 -9.12 5.57 -1.54
C ALA A 485 -8.80 7.06 -1.52
N ASN A 486 -9.15 7.71 -0.41
CA ASN A 486 -8.68 9.03 -0.03
C ASN A 486 -8.15 8.96 1.40
N VAL A 487 -6.92 9.42 1.61
CA VAL A 487 -6.27 9.51 2.91
C VAL A 487 -5.84 10.96 3.12
N ALA A 488 -6.42 11.62 4.12
CA ALA A 488 -6.05 12.97 4.52
C ALA A 488 -5.26 12.93 5.83
N LEU A 489 -4.06 13.51 5.83
CA LEU A 489 -3.14 13.54 6.97
C LEU A 489 -2.86 14.99 7.41
N SER A 490 -2.75 15.21 8.72
CA SER A 490 -2.45 16.51 9.32
C SER A 490 -1.84 16.33 10.71
N ALA A 491 -1.33 17.40 11.31
CA ALA A 491 -0.93 17.33 12.71
C ALA A 491 -2.15 17.10 13.61
N GLY A 492 -2.00 16.24 14.61
CA GLY A 492 -3.03 15.93 15.59
C GLY A 492 -2.47 15.88 17.01
N THR A 493 -3.38 15.84 17.98
CA THR A 493 -3.04 15.56 19.37
C THR A 493 -3.98 14.53 19.95
N TYR A 494 -3.53 13.77 20.95
CA TYR A 494 -4.33 12.77 21.61
C TYR A 494 -4.00 12.62 23.11
N GLY A 495 -4.91 11.96 23.83
CA GLY A 495 -4.84 11.79 25.28
C GLY A 495 -5.05 13.08 26.08
N THR A 496 -5.15 12.94 27.40
CA THR A 496 -5.34 14.08 28.32
C THR A 496 -4.12 14.99 28.42
N ALA A 497 -2.94 14.48 28.05
CA ALA A 497 -1.68 15.23 28.03
C ALA A 497 -1.40 15.94 26.69
N ASN A 498 -2.33 15.90 25.73
CA ASN A 498 -2.16 16.48 24.39
C ASN A 498 -0.85 16.04 23.70
N LYS A 499 -0.55 14.74 23.72
CA LYS A 499 0.62 14.18 23.03
C LYS A 499 0.49 14.41 21.53
N SER A 500 1.60 14.69 20.85
CA SER A 500 1.65 14.83 19.39
C SER A 500 1.29 13.52 18.70
N GLY A 501 0.42 13.59 17.70
CA GLY A 501 0.04 12.48 16.85
C GLY A 501 -0.21 12.92 15.41
N ILE A 502 -0.51 11.96 14.53
CA ILE A 502 -0.92 12.21 13.16
C ILE A 502 -2.44 12.09 13.12
N ALA A 503 -3.13 13.20 12.87
CA ALA A 503 -4.55 13.17 12.59
C ALA A 503 -4.79 12.62 11.18
N TYR A 504 -5.66 11.63 11.08
CA TYR A 504 -5.98 10.96 9.82
C TYR A 504 -7.48 11.02 9.53
N ASN A 505 -7.83 10.98 8.25
CA ASN A 505 -9.19 10.75 7.76
C ASN A 505 -9.11 9.92 6.48
N VAL A 506 -9.77 8.78 6.46
CA VAL A 506 -9.72 7.80 5.37
C VAL A 506 -11.11 7.45 4.91
N MET A 507 -11.30 7.40 3.60
CA MET A 507 -12.38 6.67 2.94
C MET A 507 -11.79 5.76 1.89
N ALA A 508 -12.23 4.51 1.83
CA ALA A 508 -11.79 3.54 0.83
C ALA A 508 -12.93 2.59 0.44
N SER A 509 -12.92 2.12 -0.80
CA SER A 509 -13.86 1.11 -1.30
C SER A 509 -13.22 0.17 -2.30
N THR A 510 -13.79 -1.01 -2.44
CA THR A 510 -13.45 -2.00 -3.46
C THR A 510 -14.69 -2.45 -4.22
N GLU A 511 -14.48 -2.99 -5.41
CA GLU A 511 -15.54 -3.60 -6.21
C GLU A 511 -15.53 -5.12 -6.04
N GLY A 512 -16.70 -5.72 -5.87
CA GLY A 512 -16.82 -7.16 -5.70
C GLY A 512 -16.39 -7.95 -6.95
N TYR A 513 -16.95 -7.60 -8.11
CA TYR A 513 -16.73 -8.34 -9.35
C TYR A 513 -16.83 -7.43 -10.57
N GLY A 514 -16.02 -7.69 -11.60
CA GLY A 514 -16.24 -7.14 -12.93
C GLY A 514 -15.28 -7.65 -13.99
N ILE A 515 -15.30 -7.01 -15.15
CA ILE A 515 -14.35 -7.27 -16.23
C ILE A 515 -13.31 -6.16 -16.20
N ASP A 516 -12.07 -6.55 -15.95
CA ASP A 516 -10.96 -5.61 -15.96
C ASP A 516 -10.72 -5.09 -17.38
N SER A 517 -10.70 -3.78 -17.52
CA SER A 517 -10.47 -3.08 -18.79
C SER A 517 -9.06 -3.29 -19.35
N LYS A 518 -8.07 -3.55 -18.49
CA LYS A 518 -6.65 -3.74 -18.87
C LYS A 518 -6.44 -5.13 -19.45
N THR A 519 -6.90 -6.16 -18.76
CA THR A 519 -6.72 -7.54 -19.20
C THR A 519 -7.88 -8.07 -20.05
N GLY A 520 -9.06 -7.48 -19.99
CA GLY A 520 -10.28 -8.02 -20.59
C GLY A 520 -10.79 -9.30 -19.90
N LEU A 521 -10.38 -9.56 -18.66
CA LEU A 521 -10.71 -10.78 -17.92
C LEU A 521 -11.54 -10.50 -16.66
N PRO A 522 -12.33 -11.48 -16.20
CA PRO A 522 -13.01 -11.43 -14.91
C PRO A 522 -12.04 -11.16 -13.76
N SER A 523 -12.37 -10.16 -12.97
CA SER A 523 -11.61 -9.70 -11.80
C SER A 523 -12.55 -9.54 -10.60
N THR A 524 -11.99 -9.67 -9.40
CA THR A 524 -12.78 -9.68 -8.16
C THR A 524 -11.97 -9.15 -6.99
N THR A 525 -12.69 -8.64 -5.99
CA THR A 525 -12.15 -8.56 -4.63
C THR A 525 -12.58 -9.81 -3.86
N SER A 526 -11.63 -10.61 -3.37
CA SER A 526 -11.92 -11.89 -2.71
C SER A 526 -10.88 -12.24 -1.64
N ILE A 527 -11.25 -13.14 -0.72
CA ILE A 527 -10.36 -13.79 0.24
C ILE A 527 -10.68 -15.28 0.20
N ILE A 528 -9.85 -16.06 -0.49
CA ILE A 528 -10.11 -17.47 -0.78
C ILE A 528 -8.88 -18.33 -0.48
N LEU A 529 -9.11 -19.48 0.15
CA LEU A 529 -8.12 -20.55 0.25
C LEU A 529 -8.15 -21.37 -1.02
N ILE A 530 -6.98 -21.79 -1.51
CA ILE A 530 -6.83 -22.50 -2.77
C ILE A 530 -6.17 -23.85 -2.55
N ASP A 531 -6.75 -24.87 -3.15
CA ASP A 531 -6.10 -26.15 -3.39
C ASP A 531 -5.55 -26.17 -4.83
N GLY A 532 -4.23 -26.13 -4.93
CA GLY A 532 -3.46 -26.14 -6.17
C GLY A 532 -2.96 -27.53 -6.58
N GLN A 533 -3.41 -28.62 -5.93
CA GLN A 533 -3.01 -29.97 -6.30
C GLN A 533 -3.50 -30.33 -7.71
N ASN A 534 -2.73 -31.16 -8.44
CA ASN A 534 -3.19 -31.71 -9.72
C ASN A 534 -4.28 -32.78 -9.52
N GLY A 535 -5.31 -32.71 -10.36
CA GLY A 535 -6.46 -33.61 -10.32
C GLY A 535 -6.35 -34.81 -11.25
N VAL A 536 -7.50 -35.45 -11.50
CA VAL A 536 -7.63 -36.63 -12.38
C VAL A 536 -7.27 -36.36 -13.85
N HIS A 537 -7.17 -35.08 -14.24
CA HIS A 537 -6.81 -34.64 -15.60
C HIS A 537 -5.36 -34.15 -15.71
N SER A 538 -4.53 -34.36 -14.68
CA SER A 538 -3.14 -33.87 -14.62
C SER A 538 -2.98 -32.34 -14.75
N GLU A 539 -4.07 -31.59 -14.57
CA GLU A 539 -4.10 -30.13 -14.41
C GLU A 539 -4.45 -29.77 -12.95
N PRO A 540 -4.05 -28.59 -12.45
CA PRO A 540 -4.45 -28.12 -11.13
C PRO A 540 -5.98 -28.10 -10.95
N VAL A 541 -6.46 -28.68 -9.85
CA VAL A 541 -7.90 -28.77 -9.55
C VAL A 541 -8.52 -27.42 -9.28
N ASN A 542 -7.78 -26.57 -8.54
CA ASN A 542 -8.17 -25.22 -8.20
C ASN A 542 -9.47 -25.15 -7.41
N TYR A 543 -9.65 -26.07 -6.44
CA TYR A 543 -10.72 -25.88 -5.48
C TYR A 543 -10.44 -24.61 -4.67
N TYR A 544 -11.51 -23.92 -4.33
CA TYR A 544 -11.44 -22.78 -3.46
C TYR A 544 -12.57 -22.79 -2.43
N ALA A 545 -12.29 -22.17 -1.28
CA ALA A 545 -13.28 -21.89 -0.26
C ALA A 545 -12.98 -20.51 0.35
N GLY A 546 -14.01 -19.69 0.53
CA GLY A 546 -13.85 -18.40 1.20
C GLY A 546 -14.89 -17.37 0.77
N PHE A 547 -14.54 -16.11 0.96
CA PHE A 547 -15.35 -14.97 0.57
C PHE A 547 -14.96 -14.52 -0.82
N ARG A 548 -15.94 -14.41 -1.71
CA ARG A 548 -15.73 -13.80 -3.02
C ARG A 548 -16.67 -12.63 -3.23
N ASN A 549 -16.38 -11.86 -4.28
CA ASN A 549 -17.20 -10.73 -4.71
C ASN A 549 -17.45 -9.72 -3.59
N ILE A 550 -16.37 -9.34 -2.90
CA ILE A 550 -16.41 -8.45 -1.75
C ILE A 550 -16.50 -6.99 -2.21
N ASP A 551 -17.70 -6.44 -2.19
CA ASP A 551 -17.89 -4.99 -2.17
C ASP A 551 -17.61 -4.53 -0.74
N ALA A 552 -16.54 -3.74 -0.55
CA ALA A 552 -16.19 -3.20 0.77
C ALA A 552 -16.18 -1.68 0.76
N PHE A 553 -16.50 -1.09 1.92
CA PHE A 553 -16.34 0.32 2.22
C PHE A 553 -15.80 0.49 3.64
N PHE A 554 -14.81 1.36 3.76
CA PHE A 554 -14.16 1.72 5.01
C PHE A 554 -14.12 3.23 5.12
N GLN A 555 -14.56 3.76 6.26
CA GLN A 555 -14.37 5.15 6.65
C GLN A 555 -13.84 5.18 8.08
N SER A 556 -12.77 5.96 8.30
CA SER A 556 -12.31 6.26 9.65
C SER A 556 -11.62 7.61 9.74
N ASP A 557 -11.85 8.32 10.83
CA ASP A 557 -11.10 9.51 11.18
C ASP A 557 -10.74 9.54 12.65
N GLY A 558 -9.61 10.16 12.96
CA GLY A 558 -9.08 10.23 14.31
C GLY A 558 -7.57 10.51 14.34
N VAL A 559 -6.83 9.88 15.25
CA VAL A 559 -5.41 10.15 15.49
C VAL A 559 -4.61 8.86 15.68
N ILE A 560 -3.43 8.80 15.04
CA ILE A 560 -2.40 7.78 15.28
C ILE A 560 -1.33 8.39 16.20
N GLY A 561 -0.96 7.66 17.25
CA GLY A 561 0.05 8.03 18.22
C GLY A 561 0.99 6.87 18.53
N TYR A 562 2.17 7.18 19.09
CA TYR A 562 3.17 6.19 19.46
C TYR A 562 3.35 6.15 20.98
N GLU A 563 2.99 5.02 21.59
CA GLU A 563 3.05 4.77 23.02
C GLU A 563 4.17 3.78 23.37
N ASN A 564 4.65 3.75 24.61
CA ASN A 564 5.76 2.85 24.98
C ASN A 564 5.43 1.36 24.73
N GLU A 565 4.15 1.01 24.84
CA GLU A 565 3.66 -0.34 24.57
C GLU A 565 3.57 -0.66 23.07
N GLY A 566 3.29 0.33 22.21
CA GLY A 566 3.11 0.12 20.78
C GLY A 566 2.42 1.28 20.06
N ILE A 567 1.74 0.98 18.95
CA ILE A 567 1.09 1.98 18.09
C ILE A 567 -0.36 2.13 18.54
N TYR A 568 -0.73 3.33 18.95
CA TYR A 568 -2.08 3.66 19.38
C TYR A 568 -2.84 4.34 18.24
N ILE A 569 -4.07 3.90 18.00
CA ILE A 569 -4.97 4.45 17.00
C ILE A 569 -6.30 4.74 17.70
N ARG A 570 -6.71 6.01 17.69
CA ARG A 570 -8.06 6.42 18.08
C ARG A 570 -8.84 6.74 16.82
N ALA A 571 -9.97 6.06 16.64
CA ALA A 571 -10.95 6.35 15.61
C ALA A 571 -12.15 7.05 16.27
N ASP A 572 -12.24 8.37 16.09
CA ASP A 572 -13.38 9.17 16.53
C ASP A 572 -14.64 8.81 15.73
N LYS A 573 -14.45 8.41 14.48
CA LYS A 573 -15.42 7.69 13.64
C LYS A 573 -14.77 6.44 13.05
N LEU A 574 -15.52 5.34 13.06
CA LEU A 574 -15.19 4.11 12.36
C LEU A 574 -16.47 3.53 11.76
N LEU A 575 -16.50 3.42 10.44
CA LEU A 575 -17.57 2.79 9.68
C LEU A 575 -16.95 1.75 8.74
N ILE A 576 -17.33 0.49 8.92
CA ILE A 576 -16.94 -0.61 8.04
C ILE A 576 -18.21 -1.24 7.51
N ALA A 577 -18.34 -1.34 6.19
CA ALA A 577 -19.45 -2.02 5.56
C ALA A 577 -18.94 -2.93 4.45
N ALA A 578 -19.51 -4.11 4.33
CA ALA A 578 -19.20 -4.99 3.21
C ALA A 578 -20.37 -5.89 2.86
N LYS A 579 -20.40 -6.31 1.60
CA LYS A 579 -21.25 -7.35 1.06
C LYS A 579 -20.37 -8.35 0.32
N ALA A 580 -20.54 -9.64 0.60
CA ALA A 580 -19.74 -10.71 0.02
C ALA A 580 -20.57 -11.99 -0.15
N GLU A 581 -20.03 -12.93 -0.90
CA GLU A 581 -20.57 -14.29 -1.05
C GLU A 581 -19.63 -15.28 -0.37
N LEU A 582 -20.15 -16.13 0.52
CA LEU A 582 -19.44 -17.30 1.00
C LEU A 582 -19.63 -18.43 -0.01
N ALA A 583 -18.55 -18.90 -0.62
CA ALA A 583 -18.59 -19.85 -1.71
C ALA A 583 -17.54 -20.97 -1.57
N ILE A 584 -17.87 -22.14 -2.10
CA ILE A 584 -16.98 -23.29 -2.22
C ILE A 584 -17.16 -23.89 -3.61
N GLY A 585 -16.09 -23.93 -4.41
CA GLY A 585 -16.17 -24.35 -5.80
C GLY A 585 -14.81 -24.59 -6.45
N GLN A 586 -14.78 -24.57 -7.78
CA GLN A 586 -13.54 -24.58 -8.59
C GLN A 586 -13.35 -23.22 -9.28
N LEU A 587 -12.10 -22.76 -9.42
CA LEU A 587 -11.82 -21.48 -10.07
C LEU A 587 -12.24 -21.46 -11.55
N PRO A 588 -12.66 -20.29 -12.10
CA PRO A 588 -13.10 -20.17 -13.49
C PRO A 588 -12.04 -20.65 -14.51
N GLY A 589 -12.48 -21.36 -15.56
CA GLY A 589 -11.60 -21.93 -16.57
C GLY A 589 -10.86 -23.20 -16.14
N SER A 590 -11.01 -23.65 -14.89
CA SER A 590 -10.48 -24.95 -14.45
C SER A 590 -11.30 -26.09 -15.04
N LYS A 591 -10.68 -27.26 -15.26
CA LYS A 591 -11.41 -28.45 -15.69
C LYS A 591 -12.08 -29.11 -14.49
N TYR A 592 -13.34 -29.53 -14.63
CA TYR A 592 -14.04 -30.20 -13.54
C TYR A 592 -13.30 -31.49 -13.14
N ASN A 593 -12.99 -31.63 -11.85
CA ASN A 593 -12.16 -32.70 -11.33
C ASN A 593 -12.94 -34.00 -11.08
N CYS A 594 -13.49 -34.56 -12.16
CA CYS A 594 -14.15 -35.85 -12.18
C CYS A 594 -13.86 -36.58 -13.50
N ALA A 595 -13.97 -37.91 -13.49
CA ALA A 595 -13.74 -38.74 -14.65
C ALA A 595 -14.75 -38.40 -15.76
N SER A 596 -14.26 -38.27 -17.00
CA SER A 596 -15.10 -37.91 -18.15
C SER A 596 -16.28 -38.87 -18.27
N GLY A 597 -17.49 -38.33 -18.42
CA GLY A 597 -18.71 -39.12 -18.57
C GLY A 597 -19.37 -39.62 -17.28
N THR A 598 -18.82 -39.30 -16.08
CA THR A 598 -19.53 -39.61 -14.81
C THR A 598 -20.75 -38.73 -14.59
N TYR A 599 -20.66 -37.45 -14.96
CA TYR A 599 -21.75 -36.47 -14.99
C TYR A 599 -21.58 -35.58 -16.22
N ASP A 600 -22.63 -34.88 -16.66
CA ASP A 600 -22.60 -34.02 -17.86
C ASP A 600 -21.51 -32.92 -17.81
N LYS A 601 -21.19 -32.44 -16.62
CA LYS A 601 -20.12 -31.44 -16.41
C LYS A 601 -18.72 -32.06 -16.33
N CYS A 602 -18.57 -33.38 -16.24
CA CYS A 602 -17.26 -34.00 -16.07
C CYS A 602 -16.42 -33.95 -17.33
N GLY A 603 -15.21 -33.43 -17.20
CA GLY A 603 -14.30 -33.23 -18.32
C GLY A 603 -14.53 -31.93 -19.10
N THR A 604 -15.56 -31.15 -18.76
CA THR A 604 -15.77 -29.79 -19.28
C THR A 604 -15.08 -28.75 -18.38
N TYR A 605 -15.17 -27.48 -18.75
CA TYR A 605 -14.56 -26.37 -18.02
C TYR A 605 -15.59 -25.64 -17.15
N VAL A 606 -15.15 -25.22 -15.97
CA VAL A 606 -15.87 -24.26 -15.13
C VAL A 606 -16.08 -22.99 -15.95
N PRO A 607 -17.31 -22.44 -16.00
CA PRO A 607 -17.60 -21.25 -16.79
C PRO A 607 -16.63 -20.11 -16.51
N HIS A 608 -16.21 -19.41 -17.57
CA HIS A 608 -15.27 -18.29 -17.47
C HIS A 608 -15.79 -17.16 -16.55
N ASP A 609 -17.10 -16.98 -16.53
CA ASP A 609 -17.85 -16.01 -15.74
C ASP A 609 -18.43 -16.60 -14.44
N ASN A 610 -17.90 -17.72 -13.92
CA ASN A 610 -18.48 -18.43 -12.77
C ASN A 610 -18.69 -17.54 -11.53
N PHE A 611 -17.83 -16.54 -11.33
CA PHE A 611 -17.97 -15.59 -10.22
C PHE A 611 -19.13 -14.59 -10.41
N SER A 612 -19.74 -14.52 -11.59
CA SER A 612 -21.01 -13.80 -11.79
C SER A 612 -22.26 -14.66 -11.51
N LYS A 613 -22.07 -15.98 -11.30
CA LYS A 613 -23.12 -16.98 -11.11
C LYS A 613 -23.21 -17.37 -9.62
N ARG A 614 -24.24 -18.13 -9.26
CA ARG A 614 -24.49 -18.56 -7.87
C ARG A 614 -24.34 -20.07 -7.64
N ASP A 615 -23.94 -20.83 -8.65
CA ASP A 615 -23.88 -22.30 -8.63
C ASP A 615 -23.02 -22.89 -7.49
N ASP A 616 -22.08 -22.11 -6.94
CA ASP A 616 -21.13 -22.47 -5.90
C ASP A 616 -21.22 -21.58 -4.64
N VAL A 617 -22.26 -20.74 -4.55
CA VAL A 617 -22.51 -19.86 -3.39
C VAL A 617 -23.32 -20.61 -2.32
N ILE A 618 -22.82 -20.59 -1.09
CA ILE A 618 -23.52 -21.15 0.07
C ILE A 618 -24.49 -20.12 0.66
N THR A 619 -24.02 -18.89 0.82
CA THR A 619 -24.82 -17.78 1.40
C THR A 619 -24.17 -16.44 1.09
N ASN A 620 -24.94 -15.36 1.21
CA ASN A 620 -24.44 -13.99 1.12
C ASN A 620 -24.28 -13.43 2.53
N ILE A 621 -23.21 -12.66 2.72
CA ILE A 621 -22.93 -11.93 3.96
C ILE A 621 -23.04 -10.44 3.66
N ALA A 622 -23.73 -9.71 4.52
CA ALA A 622 -23.73 -8.25 4.50
C ALA A 622 -23.63 -7.72 5.93
N PHE A 623 -22.81 -6.70 6.13
CA PHE A 623 -22.70 -6.06 7.44
C PHE A 623 -22.39 -4.57 7.34
N LYS A 624 -22.76 -3.86 8.40
CA LYS A 624 -22.40 -2.46 8.67
C LYS A 624 -22.04 -2.33 10.13
N LEU A 625 -20.80 -1.94 10.42
CA LEU A 625 -20.32 -1.64 11.76
C LEU A 625 -20.05 -0.15 11.82
N ASP A 626 -20.89 0.58 12.54
CA ASP A 626 -20.83 2.04 12.70
C ASP A 626 -20.60 2.40 14.17
N GLY A 627 -19.53 3.14 14.44
CA GLY A 627 -19.16 3.53 15.80
C GLY A 627 -17.88 4.36 15.89
N SER A 628 -17.19 4.18 17.01
CA SER A 628 -15.90 4.78 17.35
C SER A 628 -15.07 3.75 18.10
N GLY A 629 -13.74 3.88 18.10
CA GLY A 629 -12.91 2.91 18.80
C GLY A 629 -11.49 3.34 19.07
N GLU A 630 -10.80 2.52 19.84
CA GLU A 630 -9.38 2.62 20.12
C GLU A 630 -8.74 1.27 19.78
N LEU A 631 -7.54 1.30 19.22
CA LEU A 631 -6.73 0.13 18.94
C LEU A 631 -5.29 0.40 19.39
N LEU A 632 -4.75 -0.48 20.22
CA LEU A 632 -3.33 -0.56 20.49
C LEU A 632 -2.77 -1.78 19.77
N ILE A 633 -1.92 -1.55 18.77
CA ILE A 633 -1.10 -2.59 18.16
C ILE A 633 0.12 -2.76 19.05
N ILE A 634 0.26 -3.95 19.63
CA ILE A 634 1.33 -4.32 20.56
C ILE A 634 2.30 -5.22 19.80
N PRO A 635 3.49 -4.70 19.43
CA PRO A 635 4.51 -5.47 18.75
C PRO A 635 5.10 -6.54 19.69
N GLY A 636 5.52 -7.67 19.12
CA GLY A 636 6.23 -8.73 19.84
C GLY A 636 7.68 -8.36 20.11
N ILE A 637 8.41 -9.24 20.79
CA ILE A 637 9.85 -9.09 21.01
C ILE A 637 10.58 -10.34 20.54
N ASP A 638 11.90 -10.26 20.40
CA ASP A 638 12.71 -11.43 20.06
C ASP A 638 12.56 -12.51 21.16
N PRO A 639 12.50 -13.79 20.78
CA PRO A 639 12.39 -14.90 21.72
C PRO A 639 13.67 -15.04 22.55
N THR A 640 13.49 -15.34 23.84
CA THR A 640 14.57 -15.69 24.77
C THR A 640 14.40 -17.12 25.26
N THR A 641 15.43 -17.70 25.88
CA THR A 641 15.33 -19.03 26.50
C THR A 641 14.20 -19.12 27.54
N GLU A 642 13.93 -18.02 28.23
CA GLU A 642 12.89 -17.91 29.27
C GLU A 642 11.50 -17.66 28.67
N ASN A 643 11.43 -17.03 27.49
CA ASN A 643 10.19 -16.72 26.80
C ASN A 643 10.33 -16.98 25.29
N PRO A 644 10.29 -18.26 24.88
CA PRO A 644 10.47 -18.65 23.46
C PRO A 644 9.28 -18.23 22.58
N ASP A 645 8.17 -17.83 23.19
CA ASP A 645 6.89 -17.55 22.52
C ASP A 645 6.53 -16.05 22.55
N SER A 646 7.55 -15.19 22.70
CA SER A 646 7.44 -13.74 22.84
C SER A 646 7.29 -12.99 21.51
N ASN A 647 7.61 -13.64 20.38
CA ASN A 647 7.43 -13.06 19.06
C ASN A 647 6.02 -13.33 18.53
N PHE A 648 5.16 -12.34 18.70
CA PHE A 648 3.76 -12.35 18.27
C PHE A 648 3.32 -10.94 17.92
N LEU A 649 2.19 -10.83 17.22
CA LEU A 649 1.52 -9.54 17.01
C LEU A 649 0.24 -9.53 17.83
N ALA A 650 0.11 -8.60 18.76
CA ALA A 650 -1.08 -8.48 19.59
C ALA A 650 -1.84 -7.18 19.33
N PHE A 651 -3.13 -7.22 19.61
CA PHE A 651 -4.07 -6.12 19.45
C PHE A 651 -4.91 -6.01 20.71
N ASP A 652 -4.97 -4.82 21.31
CA ASP A 652 -5.95 -4.48 22.36
C ASP A 652 -6.86 -3.39 21.81
N ALA A 653 -8.11 -3.75 21.52
CA ALA A 653 -9.07 -2.88 20.87
C ALA A 653 -10.29 -2.66 21.75
N LYS A 654 -10.87 -1.46 21.67
CA LYS A 654 -12.17 -1.12 22.24
C LYS A 654 -13.00 -0.52 21.13
N PHE A 655 -14.22 -1.01 20.97
CA PHE A 655 -15.15 -0.50 19.99
C PHE A 655 -16.47 -0.17 20.65
N LYS A 656 -17.01 1.01 20.34
CA LYS A 656 -18.32 1.45 20.80
C LYS A 656 -19.19 1.70 19.59
N PHE A 657 -20.29 0.95 19.50
CA PHE A 657 -21.29 1.16 18.45
C PHE A 657 -21.94 2.53 18.62
N ARG A 658 -22.26 3.17 17.49
CA ARG A 658 -23.04 4.40 17.47
C ARG A 658 -24.43 4.11 18.02
N PRO A 659 -24.91 4.85 19.03
CA PRO A 659 -26.28 4.71 19.50
C PRO A 659 -27.27 5.20 18.43
N LEU A 660 -28.45 4.59 18.40
CA LEU A 660 -29.54 5.00 17.53
C LEU A 660 -30.36 6.12 18.21
N SER A 661 -30.69 7.16 17.44
CA SER A 661 -31.60 8.21 17.89
C SER A 661 -33.05 7.69 17.98
N THR A 662 -33.92 8.40 18.71
CA THR A 662 -35.33 8.04 18.84
C THR A 662 -36.04 7.90 17.48
N ALA A 663 -35.71 8.76 16.52
CA ALA A 663 -36.25 8.68 15.16
C ALA A 663 -35.75 7.43 14.41
N GLU A 664 -34.46 7.09 14.54
CA GLU A 664 -33.89 5.89 13.91
C GLU A 664 -34.42 4.60 14.53
N VAL A 665 -34.74 4.59 15.82
CA VAL A 665 -35.38 3.43 16.47
C VAL A 665 -36.81 3.24 15.96
N ALA A 666 -37.53 4.34 15.72
CA ALA A 666 -38.89 4.32 15.19
C ALA A 666 -38.96 3.92 13.70
N ASP A 667 -37.90 4.17 12.93
CA ASP A 667 -37.80 3.75 11.54
C ASP A 667 -37.48 2.24 11.43
N ILE A 668 -38.47 1.46 11.03
CA ILE A 668 -38.35 0.01 10.83
C ILE A 668 -37.36 -0.37 9.72
N ALA A 669 -37.07 0.54 8.78
CA ALA A 669 -36.08 0.31 7.74
C ALA A 669 -34.64 0.56 8.23
N ASN A 670 -34.47 1.25 9.37
CA ASN A 670 -33.15 1.50 9.92
C ASN A 670 -32.62 0.28 10.69
N LEU A 671 -31.62 -0.36 10.11
CA LEU A 671 -30.95 -1.53 10.68
C LEU A 671 -29.85 -1.18 11.68
N GLY A 672 -29.48 0.11 11.85
CA GLY A 672 -28.33 0.52 12.66
C GLY A 672 -27.04 -0.16 12.21
N SER A 673 -26.17 -0.49 13.16
CA SER A 673 -25.12 -1.49 12.90
C SER A 673 -25.73 -2.88 12.82
N TYR A 674 -25.31 -3.68 11.85
CA TYR A 674 -25.90 -4.99 11.61
C TYR A 674 -24.93 -6.01 10.99
N PHE A 675 -25.30 -7.28 11.12
CA PHE A 675 -24.73 -8.42 10.41
C PHE A 675 -25.86 -9.27 9.86
N SER A 676 -25.74 -9.76 8.63
CA SER A 676 -26.79 -10.51 7.94
C SER A 676 -26.22 -11.65 7.13
N LEU A 677 -26.90 -12.79 7.21
CA LEU A 677 -26.71 -13.95 6.34
C LEU A 677 -27.98 -14.13 5.53
N THR A 678 -27.88 -14.11 4.21
CA THR A 678 -29.03 -14.25 3.32
C THR A 678 -28.78 -15.32 2.29
N ASN A 679 -29.76 -16.20 2.09
CA ASN A 679 -29.78 -17.12 0.98
C ASN A 679 -30.73 -16.63 -0.11
N GLU A 680 -30.36 -16.91 -1.35
CA GLU A 680 -31.12 -16.56 -2.54
C GLU A 680 -31.31 -17.85 -3.35
N ASP A 681 -32.57 -18.21 -3.60
CA ASP A 681 -32.95 -19.43 -4.30
C ASP A 681 -33.99 -19.12 -5.38
N ILE A 682 -34.09 -19.96 -6.41
CA ILE A 682 -35.09 -19.83 -7.47
C ILE A 682 -36.17 -20.88 -7.20
N ASP A 683 -37.42 -20.45 -7.02
CA ASP A 683 -38.53 -21.38 -6.84
C ASP A 683 -38.87 -22.15 -8.12
N VAL A 684 -39.81 -23.10 -8.01
CA VAL A 684 -40.28 -23.93 -9.13
C VAL A 684 -40.86 -23.13 -10.30
N ASP A 685 -41.27 -21.88 -10.08
CA ASP A 685 -41.82 -20.96 -11.08
C ASP A 685 -40.74 -20.04 -11.68
N GLY A 686 -39.47 -20.23 -11.31
CA GLY A 686 -38.36 -19.40 -11.78
C GLY A 686 -38.22 -18.06 -11.05
N LYS A 687 -38.90 -17.85 -9.92
CA LYS A 687 -38.85 -16.58 -9.15
C LYS A 687 -37.81 -16.63 -8.05
N LEU A 688 -37.04 -15.55 -7.93
CA LEU A 688 -36.10 -15.36 -6.83
C LEU A 688 -36.84 -15.29 -5.48
N LYS A 689 -36.44 -16.17 -4.56
CA LYS A 689 -36.81 -16.16 -3.15
C LYS A 689 -35.59 -15.85 -2.32
N THR A 690 -35.77 -15.00 -1.33
CA THR A 690 -34.69 -14.64 -0.41
C THR A 690 -35.10 -14.99 1.01
N SER A 691 -34.26 -15.68 1.74
CA SER A 691 -34.43 -15.90 3.17
C SER A 691 -33.21 -15.41 3.92
N GLY A 692 -33.38 -14.87 5.12
CA GLY A 692 -32.27 -14.26 5.83
C GLY A 692 -32.38 -14.34 7.34
N ILE A 693 -31.21 -14.37 7.98
CA ILE A 693 -31.02 -14.21 9.41
C ILE A 693 -30.22 -12.94 9.63
N HIS A 694 -30.68 -12.10 10.56
CA HIS A 694 -30.17 -10.76 10.74
C HIS A 694 -29.95 -10.46 12.23
N PHE A 695 -28.79 -9.90 12.56
CA PHE A 695 -28.50 -9.27 13.84
C PHE A 695 -28.38 -7.77 13.59
N ASN A 696 -29.40 -7.02 13.99
CA ASN A 696 -29.54 -5.62 13.62
C ASN A 696 -29.52 -4.75 14.88
N ARG A 697 -29.44 -3.44 14.67
CA ARG A 697 -29.47 -2.42 15.72
C ARG A 697 -28.49 -2.77 16.84
N ILE A 698 -27.28 -3.17 16.42
CA ILE A 698 -26.20 -3.54 17.33
C ILE A 698 -25.73 -2.26 18.03
N GLU A 699 -25.81 -2.25 19.36
CA GLU A 699 -25.45 -1.12 20.21
C GLU A 699 -24.64 -1.60 21.43
N GLY A 700 -23.90 -0.69 22.06
CA GLY A 700 -23.07 -0.96 23.25
C GLY A 700 -21.58 -0.94 22.93
N ASP A 701 -20.78 -1.53 23.80
CA ASP A 701 -19.32 -1.60 23.68
C ASP A 701 -18.78 -3.02 23.68
N LEU A 702 -17.66 -3.18 22.98
CA LEU A 702 -16.86 -4.40 22.86
C LEU A 702 -15.42 -4.05 23.24
N ALA A 703 -14.73 -4.98 23.90
CA ALA A 703 -13.28 -4.96 23.97
C ALA A 703 -12.72 -6.26 23.37
N MET A 704 -11.69 -6.17 22.55
CA MET A 704 -11.05 -7.33 21.92
C MET A 704 -9.58 -7.37 22.29
N LYS A 705 -9.11 -8.55 22.68
CA LYS A 705 -7.68 -8.87 22.73
C LYS A 705 -7.42 -9.97 21.72
N ALA A 706 -6.55 -9.70 20.76
CA ALA A 706 -6.16 -10.67 19.75
C ALA A 706 -4.64 -10.84 19.76
N LYS A 707 -4.17 -12.05 19.45
CA LYS A 707 -2.75 -12.38 19.28
C LYS A 707 -2.60 -13.32 18.09
N VAL A 708 -1.67 -12.98 17.21
CA VAL A 708 -1.29 -13.79 16.05
C VAL A 708 0.14 -14.25 16.23
N ARG A 709 0.40 -15.53 15.95
CA ARG A 709 1.73 -16.14 16.00
C ARG A 709 1.94 -17.01 14.77
N VAL A 710 3.14 -16.92 14.17
CA VAL A 710 3.63 -17.83 13.13
C VAL A 710 4.81 -18.61 13.68
N SER A 711 4.70 -19.93 13.66
CA SER A 711 5.74 -20.89 14.05
C SER A 711 6.23 -21.65 12.81
N ALA A 712 7.18 -22.58 13.00
CA ALA A 712 7.78 -23.35 11.90
C ALA A 712 6.77 -24.20 11.10
N ASP A 713 5.65 -24.58 11.72
CA ASP A 713 4.64 -25.46 11.14
C ASP A 713 3.20 -24.93 11.24
N THR A 714 2.94 -23.93 12.09
CA THR A 714 1.59 -23.55 12.50
C THR A 714 1.42 -22.03 12.58
N VAL A 715 0.27 -21.53 12.14
CA VAL A 715 -0.20 -20.17 12.42
C VAL A 715 -1.31 -20.24 13.47
N THR A 716 -1.15 -19.51 14.58
CA THR A 716 -2.11 -19.51 15.69
C THR A 716 -2.74 -18.13 15.87
N PHE A 717 -4.05 -18.11 16.04
CA PHE A 717 -4.86 -16.93 16.34
C PHE A 717 -5.57 -17.13 17.68
N ASP A 718 -5.21 -16.33 18.67
CA ASP A 718 -5.86 -16.29 19.98
C ASP A 718 -6.68 -15.03 20.10
N ASN A 719 -7.99 -15.16 20.32
CA ASN A 719 -8.92 -14.06 20.35
C ASN A 719 -9.77 -14.10 21.62
N GLN A 720 -9.98 -12.94 22.22
CA GLN A 720 -10.87 -12.73 23.34
C GLN A 720 -11.72 -11.50 23.06
N VAL A 721 -13.03 -11.65 23.00
CA VAL A 721 -13.97 -10.55 22.83
C VAL A 721 -14.82 -10.46 24.10
N LYS A 722 -14.74 -9.32 24.79
CA LYS A 722 -15.58 -8.98 25.93
C LYS A 722 -16.76 -8.13 25.46
N LEU A 723 -17.96 -8.62 25.72
CA LEU A 723 -19.22 -7.92 25.43
C LEU A 723 -19.58 -7.06 26.64
N ASN A 724 -19.96 -5.79 26.43
CA ASN A 724 -20.15 -4.78 27.49
C ASN A 724 -18.91 -4.75 28.41
N ALA A 725 -17.79 -4.23 27.92
CA ALA A 725 -16.52 -4.31 28.60
C ALA A 725 -16.53 -3.60 29.96
N GLY A 726 -17.39 -2.58 30.12
CA GLY A 726 -17.64 -1.90 31.39
C GLY A 726 -18.49 -2.69 32.40
N ASN A 727 -19.08 -3.83 32.01
CA ASN A 727 -20.05 -4.61 32.82
C ASN A 727 -21.17 -3.73 33.39
N ASN A 728 -21.58 -2.68 32.66
CA ASN A 728 -22.57 -1.73 33.13
C ASN A 728 -23.96 -2.17 32.65
N ILE A 729 -24.84 -2.54 33.58
CA ILE A 729 -26.20 -2.99 33.26
C ILE A 729 -27.05 -1.89 32.60
N ALA A 730 -26.72 -0.62 32.80
CA ALA A 730 -27.41 0.50 32.17
C ALA A 730 -27.09 0.64 30.67
N THR A 731 -25.93 0.13 30.24
CA THR A 731 -25.46 0.18 28.85
C THR A 731 -25.06 -1.21 28.36
N PRO A 732 -25.98 -2.19 28.33
CA PRO A 732 -25.65 -3.54 27.89
C PRO A 732 -25.35 -3.54 26.39
N PHE A 733 -24.64 -4.57 25.92
CA PHE A 733 -24.57 -4.85 24.49
C PHE A 733 -25.95 -5.31 24.02
N ARG A 734 -26.49 -4.68 22.99
CA ARG A 734 -27.85 -4.94 22.49
C ARG A 734 -27.82 -5.30 21.02
N THR A 735 -28.75 -6.17 20.62
CA THR A 735 -29.03 -6.43 19.20
C THR A 735 -30.44 -7.00 19.05
N ASN A 736 -31.02 -6.82 17.88
CA ASN A 736 -32.26 -7.44 17.46
C ASN A 736 -31.97 -8.61 16.51
N PHE A 737 -32.41 -9.79 16.92
CA PHE A 737 -32.43 -10.97 16.07
C PHE A 737 -33.72 -10.96 15.24
N ALA A 738 -33.56 -10.92 13.92
CA ALA A 738 -34.66 -10.86 12.98
C ALA A 738 -34.46 -11.90 11.87
N MET A 739 -35.58 -12.37 11.32
CA MET A 739 -35.61 -13.25 10.15
C MET A 739 -36.33 -12.54 9.02
N SER A 740 -35.89 -12.75 7.79
CA SER A 740 -36.57 -12.20 6.61
C SER A 740 -36.97 -13.28 5.61
N THR A 741 -38.12 -13.07 4.96
CA THR A 741 -38.54 -13.84 3.78
C THR A 741 -39.01 -12.86 2.71
N ASN A 742 -38.42 -12.96 1.52
CA ASN A 742 -38.69 -12.09 0.36
C ASN A 742 -38.66 -10.58 0.71
N GLY A 743 -37.65 -10.17 1.48
CA GLY A 743 -37.47 -8.78 1.93
C GLY A 743 -38.32 -8.36 3.13
N ASN A 744 -39.31 -9.16 3.53
CA ASN A 744 -40.12 -8.86 4.72
C ASN A 744 -39.39 -9.34 5.97
N MET A 745 -38.78 -8.40 6.69
CA MET A 745 -38.08 -8.67 7.93
C MET A 745 -39.03 -8.64 9.14
N GLN A 746 -38.94 -9.67 9.97
CA GLN A 746 -39.69 -9.77 11.23
C GLN A 746 -38.70 -9.90 12.39
N ASN A 747 -38.83 -9.01 13.37
CA ASN A 747 -38.08 -9.10 14.61
C ASN A 747 -38.57 -10.30 15.42
N ILE A 748 -37.67 -11.23 15.74
CA ILE A 748 -37.99 -12.46 16.49
C ILE A 748 -37.67 -12.27 17.97
N ALA A 749 -36.52 -11.64 18.28
CA ALA A 749 -36.09 -11.41 19.64
C ALA A 749 -35.18 -10.17 19.77
N SER A 750 -35.26 -9.50 20.92
CA SER A 750 -34.30 -8.47 21.32
C SER A 750 -33.38 -9.05 22.40
N ILE A 751 -32.07 -9.00 22.14
CA ILE A 751 -31.02 -9.57 22.98
C ILE A 751 -30.32 -8.43 23.72
N ALA A 752 -30.14 -8.58 25.03
CA ALA A 752 -29.33 -7.68 25.85
C ALA A 752 -28.34 -8.50 26.68
N LEU A 753 -27.04 -8.25 26.48
CA LEU A 753 -25.95 -8.91 27.19
C LEU A 753 -25.30 -7.89 28.12
N THR A 754 -25.44 -8.13 29.43
CA THR A 754 -24.95 -7.24 30.49
C THR A 754 -23.47 -7.44 30.80
N GLY A 755 -22.86 -8.46 30.21
CA GLY A 755 -21.44 -8.80 30.30
C GLY A 755 -21.20 -10.17 29.68
N GLY A 756 -19.95 -10.48 29.37
CA GLY A 756 -19.57 -11.80 28.85
C GLY A 756 -18.23 -11.76 28.14
N MET A 757 -17.61 -12.92 28.00
CA MET A 757 -16.34 -13.06 27.31
C MET A 757 -16.38 -14.28 26.40
N ILE A 758 -16.18 -14.04 25.11
CA ILE A 758 -16.01 -15.07 24.09
C ILE A 758 -14.51 -15.26 23.90
N ARG A 759 -14.04 -16.51 23.95
CA ARG A 759 -12.64 -16.88 23.70
C ARG A 759 -12.60 -17.86 22.54
N SER A 760 -11.65 -17.68 21.63
CA SER A 760 -11.42 -18.57 20.50
C SER A 760 -9.93 -18.70 20.24
N THR A 761 -9.46 -19.92 20.03
CA THR A 761 -8.11 -20.22 19.58
C THR A 761 -8.23 -21.06 18.31
N LEU A 762 -7.59 -20.61 17.24
CA LEU A 762 -7.53 -21.32 15.96
C LEU A 762 -6.07 -21.53 15.58
N GLY A 763 -5.68 -22.79 15.35
CA GLY A 763 -4.37 -23.15 14.79
C GLY A 763 -4.53 -23.70 13.39
N ILE A 764 -3.74 -23.21 12.44
CA ILE A 764 -3.68 -23.70 11.06
C ILE A 764 -2.30 -24.32 10.85
N THR A 765 -2.26 -25.65 10.68
CA THR A 765 -1.06 -26.41 10.31
C THR A 765 -1.25 -26.88 8.87
N PRO A 766 -0.56 -26.28 7.90
CA PRO A 766 -0.66 -26.72 6.52
C PRO A 766 -0.06 -28.11 6.34
N ARG A 767 -0.71 -28.95 5.54
CA ARG A 767 -0.26 -30.32 5.24
C ARG A 767 0.82 -30.36 4.16
#